data_AF-A0A7W4VYE8-F1
#
_entry.id   AF-A0A7W4VYE8-F1
#
_cell.length_a   1.000
_cell.length_b   1.000
_cell.length_c   1.000
_cell.angle_alpha   90.00
_cell.angle_beta   90.00
_cell.angle_gamma   90.00
#
_symmetry.space_group_name_H-M   'P 1'
#
loop_
_entity.id
_entity.type
_entity.pdbx_description
1 polymer ?
#
loop_
_entity_poly.entity_id
_entity_poly.type
_entity_poly.pdbx_seq_one_letter_code
_entity_poly.pdbx_strand_id
1 'polypeptide(L)'
;MKKLLLAGLPVLIIFMGLPLLVSLMVVMSTTAAAECRTQTNQTAPTELGDLGVIDGPVGGPVKGKVTLAQANIPRRSGLDGFRASMPKVLSTNPDFVTLNEASGWTLTQIEAAAPGYGAFRVADHTGDNNSMGNVVLWKRDTWSKANGGRVTLVVDDNTYYQGRAVTWDRFATWVILERADGAVVSVISTHHMTNPHKYPRQHGNPPLTRPQQYGAGMDILLQLRNSLATHGPVLIGGDMNTHASYTDLPWAAAAKMKAAGYGWHNHAVDFVFFPQHQGVRLERGWSGTMVSDHHWISARLSMNGAGPESAPTTAATSAGVVNAAHTTKTAAEPPSGNVLAQLMRLRFASSYPTMTAKQARNAITIAQVARDLQVPRRGLQIAIATAIQESKLVNLTGGDRDSGGLFQQRPSQGWGSRAEVTNPVLAARAFFGEAQHTGNPGLLDIPGWQNMPLTPAAQAVQRSGYPDAYAQWEDVAGDITDLLGGDLPDLPDNGSTTNVANCQGETINPVTVGTLNLLGAGHTDKAGERPGYDTWDKRLPGAMRTIENAGVTIAGLQEVHGPQANALENQYAAKWGIYPASGKAQNRVIWDRNEWKQTDGRLVDIPYFGGKDVGMPLVQLTSTTTGQVIWVWSIHNPANTHGNAAAHRKEALRRQLATMTDLAGTGVPAVILGDFNDGKDGNNSSHCALTPELTNAFGGSAEPCKKPKKDAPIDHIYSANLTWASAKVDNSTQASKIADHPLVVATTAGSSAGCAVAQATNYNLGPVKPQLTQLVNILGPMFDIKTVGGYRESATDPNGHPAGLAADFMVPLTPAGKAQGDALVAYAQAHARELGIDYIIWYQRIWSVARADEGWRRMEDRGSATANHMDHPHINVLPDAKVTPIGLDGASCDEVVYPVPAQYIGTDRKNWHDTGPYWSNWHTGTDFSAPCGTTVYAAHAGTIEIDTSQGWAGPQLVKVTTGPGSLTTWYAHMQSVSVSRGQTVAAGEPIGQVGKEGNGSGCHLHFEVHLKNGSIYGPDNVDPSTWLAENASKPTRSV
;
A
#
# COMPACT_ATOMS: atom_id res chain seq x y z
N MET A 1 6.91 -59.74 15.24
CA MET A 1 7.42 -60.01 16.60
C MET A 1 8.71 -59.21 16.84
N LYS A 2 9.14 -59.09 18.10
CA LYS A 2 10.27 -58.33 18.69
C LYS A 2 11.54 -58.04 17.85
N LYS A 3 12.01 -56.78 17.95
CA LYS A 3 13.39 -56.24 18.19
C LYS A 3 14.64 -57.10 17.98
N LEU A 4 15.71 -56.50 17.43
CA LEU A 4 17.08 -56.22 17.97
C LEU A 4 17.89 -55.53 16.82
N LEU A 5 18.60 -54.39 16.93
CA LEU A 5 19.69 -53.88 17.79
C LEU A 5 21.15 -54.20 17.34
N LEU A 6 21.76 -53.17 16.72
CA LEU A 6 23.13 -52.63 16.91
C LEU A 6 24.45 -53.30 16.42
N ALA A 7 25.28 -52.40 15.85
CA ALA A 7 26.73 -52.19 16.07
C ALA A 7 27.81 -52.86 15.17
N GLY A 8 28.77 -52.04 14.69
CA GLY A 8 30.12 -52.50 14.27
C GLY A 8 30.76 -51.83 13.03
N LEU A 9 31.39 -50.66 13.20
CA LEU A 9 32.54 -50.19 12.35
C LEU A 9 33.87 -50.55 13.10
N PRO A 10 35.12 -50.37 12.58
CA PRO A 10 35.60 -49.46 11.51
C PRO A 10 36.75 -50.02 10.58
N VAL A 11 37.47 -49.10 9.88
CA VAL A 11 38.86 -49.19 9.32
C VAL A 11 39.03 -49.77 7.89
N LEU A 12 39.87 -49.26 6.95
CA LEU A 12 40.44 -47.92 6.63
C LEU A 12 41.26 -47.97 5.30
N ILE A 13 41.33 -46.87 4.51
CA ILE A 13 42.28 -46.49 3.41
C ILE A 13 42.58 -47.43 2.19
N ILE A 14 42.41 -46.95 0.94
CA ILE A 14 43.48 -46.48 0.00
C ILE A 14 42.92 -45.99 -1.36
N PHE A 15 43.56 -44.94 -1.89
CA PHE A 15 43.22 -44.14 -3.08
C PHE A 15 43.50 -44.81 -4.45
N MET A 16 42.73 -44.36 -5.45
CA MET A 16 43.05 -44.03 -6.87
C MET A 16 41.85 -44.42 -7.76
N GLY A 17 41.25 -43.60 -8.62
CA GLY A 17 41.42 -42.17 -8.95
C GLY A 17 40.42 -41.80 -10.06
N LEU A 18 39.73 -40.66 -9.93
CA LEU A 18 38.87 -40.09 -10.99
C LEU A 18 39.74 -39.65 -12.19
N PRO A 19 39.28 -39.71 -13.46
CA PRO A 19 38.05 -39.01 -13.88
C PRO A 19 37.24 -39.71 -14.99
N LEU A 20 36.03 -40.20 -14.66
CA LEU A 20 35.04 -40.58 -15.68
C LEU A 20 33.59 -40.38 -15.20
N LEU A 21 33.32 -39.24 -14.54
CA LEU A 21 32.03 -38.98 -13.88
C LEU A 21 31.61 -37.50 -13.83
N VAL A 22 32.01 -36.71 -14.84
CA VAL A 22 31.59 -35.29 -14.98
C VAL A 22 30.60 -35.08 -16.14
N SER A 23 30.52 -36.01 -17.10
CA SER A 23 29.67 -35.89 -18.30
C SER A 23 28.28 -36.55 -18.19
N LEU A 24 27.84 -36.96 -16.99
CA LEU A 24 26.52 -37.57 -16.77
C LEU A 24 25.69 -36.90 -15.67
N MET A 25 26.10 -35.72 -15.18
CA MET A 25 25.35 -34.94 -14.17
C MET A 25 24.77 -33.60 -14.69
N VAL A 26 24.95 -33.29 -15.98
CA VAL A 26 24.56 -31.98 -16.56
C VAL A 26 23.31 -32.06 -17.47
N VAL A 27 22.67 -33.24 -17.59
CA VAL A 27 21.56 -33.48 -18.55
C VAL A 27 20.34 -34.17 -17.90
N MET A 28 20.07 -33.91 -16.62
CA MET A 28 18.86 -34.44 -15.92
C MET A 28 18.10 -33.41 -15.07
N SER A 29 18.40 -32.11 -15.20
CA SER A 29 17.76 -31.03 -14.45
C SER A 29 16.67 -30.26 -15.22
N THR A 30 16.24 -30.74 -16.40
CA THR A 30 15.36 -29.99 -17.32
C THR A 30 13.92 -30.50 -17.45
N THR A 31 13.43 -31.38 -16.55
CA THR A 31 12.06 -31.94 -16.63
C THR A 31 11.33 -32.05 -15.29
N ALA A 32 11.67 -31.22 -14.30
CA ALA A 32 11.03 -31.23 -12.97
C ALA A 32 10.21 -29.95 -12.64
N ALA A 33 9.96 -29.10 -13.65
CA ALA A 33 9.16 -27.87 -13.54
C ALA A 33 7.81 -28.00 -14.27
N ALA A 34 7.22 -29.19 -14.25
CA ALA A 34 5.86 -29.45 -14.70
C ALA A 34 5.06 -30.07 -13.55
N GLU A 35 3.76 -29.72 -13.49
CA GLU A 35 2.76 -30.27 -12.55
C GLU A 35 2.87 -29.80 -11.09
N CYS A 36 2.19 -28.71 -10.76
CA CYS A 36 1.73 -28.46 -9.38
C CYS A 36 0.20 -28.61 -9.30
N ARG A 37 -0.27 -29.85 -9.08
CA ARG A 37 -1.65 -30.14 -8.66
C ARG A 37 -1.68 -31.42 -7.80
N THR A 38 -2.45 -31.38 -6.71
CA THR A 38 -2.90 -32.48 -5.81
C THR A 38 -2.00 -32.96 -4.63
N GLN A 39 -2.52 -32.70 -3.41
CA GLN A 39 -2.55 -33.55 -2.19
C GLN A 39 -1.24 -34.22 -1.69
N THR A 40 -0.65 -33.86 -0.53
CA THR A 40 -1.04 -34.26 0.86
C THR A 40 0.08 -33.81 1.86
N ASN A 41 -0.03 -33.73 3.21
CA ASN A 41 -1.16 -33.78 4.17
C ASN A 41 -0.78 -33.19 5.55
N GLN A 42 -1.77 -32.60 6.24
CA GLN A 42 -1.91 -32.37 7.70
C GLN A 42 -0.97 -31.41 8.48
N THR A 43 -1.57 -30.82 9.53
CA THR A 43 -1.26 -29.49 10.10
C THR A 43 -0.83 -29.51 11.58
N ALA A 44 -0.20 -28.42 12.03
CA ALA A 44 -0.19 -27.98 13.43
C ALA A 44 -0.50 -26.47 13.50
N PRO A 45 -1.32 -25.99 14.47
CA PRO A 45 -1.88 -24.63 14.42
C PRO A 45 -1.03 -23.57 15.16
N THR A 46 -1.01 -22.35 14.62
CA THR A 46 -0.40 -21.15 15.20
C THR A 46 -1.42 -20.25 15.92
N GLU A 47 -0.93 -19.46 16.87
CA GLU A 47 -1.69 -18.44 17.59
C GLU A 47 -1.22 -17.03 17.19
N LEU A 48 -2.13 -16.06 17.07
CA LEU A 48 -1.95 -14.93 16.14
C LEU A 48 -1.15 -13.73 16.65
N GLY A 49 -0.49 -13.08 15.69
CA GLY A 49 -0.12 -11.67 15.69
C GLY A 49 -0.45 -10.99 14.36
N ASP A 50 -0.26 -11.69 13.25
CA ASP A 50 -0.66 -11.26 11.91
C ASP A 50 -1.88 -12.06 11.40
N LEU A 51 -2.77 -11.41 10.65
CA LEU A 51 -3.88 -12.08 9.92
C LEU A 51 -3.37 -12.63 8.58
N GLY A 52 -2.24 -13.34 8.64
CA GLY A 52 -1.62 -14.00 7.49
C GLY A 52 -2.56 -14.99 6.82
N VAL A 53 -2.16 -15.48 5.64
CA VAL A 53 -2.99 -16.38 4.82
C VAL A 53 -3.51 -17.54 5.68
N ILE A 54 -4.83 -17.59 5.87
CA ILE A 54 -5.46 -18.66 6.65
C ILE A 54 -5.58 -19.87 5.74
N ASP A 55 -4.65 -20.83 5.86
CA ASP A 55 -4.71 -22.01 5.00
C ASP A 55 -5.90 -22.92 5.35
N GLY A 56 -6.56 -23.45 4.31
CA GLY A 56 -7.66 -24.39 4.44
C GLY A 56 -8.21 -24.84 3.08
N PRO A 57 -8.95 -25.96 3.02
CA PRO A 57 -9.63 -26.38 1.81
C PRO A 57 -10.64 -25.33 1.37
N VAL A 58 -10.73 -25.07 0.06
CA VAL A 58 -11.79 -24.25 -0.54
C VAL A 58 -12.93 -25.19 -0.93
N GLY A 59 -14.06 -25.07 -0.24
CA GLY A 59 -15.19 -26.01 -0.38
C GLY A 59 -16.09 -25.74 -1.58
N GLY A 60 -16.94 -26.71 -1.89
CA GLY A 60 -18.07 -26.51 -2.79
C GLY A 60 -19.26 -25.80 -2.10
N PRO A 61 -20.29 -25.39 -2.87
CA PRO A 61 -21.54 -24.87 -2.34
C PRO A 61 -22.18 -25.81 -1.30
N VAL A 62 -22.35 -25.32 -0.07
CA VAL A 62 -22.90 -26.08 1.06
C VAL A 62 -24.39 -26.30 0.85
N LYS A 63 -24.78 -27.56 0.70
CA LYS A 63 -26.17 -28.00 0.52
C LYS A 63 -26.76 -28.55 1.81
N GLY A 64 -28.08 -28.44 1.91
CA GLY A 64 -28.86 -28.92 3.05
C GLY A 64 -28.90 -27.93 4.21
N LYS A 65 -28.97 -28.49 5.43
CA LYS A 65 -29.21 -27.75 6.66
C LYS A 65 -28.01 -27.91 7.60
N VAL A 66 -27.70 -26.85 8.33
CA VAL A 66 -26.66 -26.81 9.36
C VAL A 66 -27.28 -26.21 10.62
N THR A 67 -26.95 -26.74 11.79
CA THR A 67 -27.45 -26.23 13.08
C THR A 67 -26.27 -25.80 13.95
N LEU A 68 -26.19 -24.52 14.30
CA LEU A 68 -25.18 -23.99 15.24
C LEU A 68 -25.86 -23.71 16.59
N ALA A 69 -25.25 -24.14 17.69
CA ALA A 69 -25.62 -23.77 19.05
C ALA A 69 -24.55 -22.87 19.69
N GLN A 70 -24.97 -21.94 20.54
CA GLN A 70 -24.09 -21.10 21.34
C GLN A 70 -24.47 -21.20 22.82
N ALA A 71 -23.47 -21.13 23.70
CA ALA A 71 -23.67 -21.10 25.13
C ALA A 71 -22.50 -20.41 25.87
N ASN A 72 -22.75 -19.33 26.62
CA ASN A 72 -21.82 -18.86 27.65
C ASN A 72 -22.03 -19.69 28.93
N ILE A 73 -21.05 -20.51 29.33
CA ILE A 73 -21.13 -21.36 30.53
C ILE A 73 -19.91 -21.08 31.42
N PRO A 74 -20.08 -20.24 32.45
CA PRO A 74 -18.97 -19.70 33.19
C PRO A 74 -18.40 -20.66 34.23
N ARG A 75 -17.15 -20.44 34.65
CA ARG A 75 -16.48 -21.24 35.70
C ARG A 75 -17.29 -21.30 37.02
N ARG A 76 -18.07 -20.26 37.33
CA ARG A 76 -18.96 -20.20 38.51
C ARG A 76 -20.08 -21.26 38.52
N SER A 77 -20.43 -21.84 37.37
CA SER A 77 -21.39 -22.95 37.28
C SER A 77 -20.85 -24.28 37.81
N GLY A 78 -19.52 -24.41 37.96
CA GLY A 78 -18.86 -25.66 38.35
C GLY A 78 -18.94 -26.76 37.28
N LEU A 79 -18.14 -27.82 37.46
CA LEU A 79 -18.07 -28.92 36.48
C LEU A 79 -19.40 -29.68 36.35
N ASP A 80 -20.14 -29.84 37.44
CA ASP A 80 -21.44 -30.55 37.43
C ASP A 80 -22.55 -29.68 36.83
N GLY A 81 -22.53 -28.35 37.05
CA GLY A 81 -23.42 -27.43 36.34
C GLY A 81 -23.13 -27.37 34.84
N PHE A 82 -21.85 -27.39 34.44
CA PHE A 82 -21.46 -27.53 33.05
C PHE A 82 -21.97 -28.84 32.43
N ARG A 83 -21.73 -29.98 33.09
CA ARG A 83 -22.25 -31.31 32.67
C ARG A 83 -23.77 -31.36 32.59
N ALA A 84 -24.49 -30.71 33.49
CA ALA A 84 -25.95 -30.61 33.45
C ALA A 84 -26.47 -29.64 32.38
N SER A 85 -25.61 -28.74 31.88
CA SER A 85 -25.94 -27.76 30.84
C SER A 85 -25.76 -28.31 29.42
N MET A 86 -24.66 -29.05 29.17
CA MET A 86 -24.35 -29.53 27.82
C MET A 86 -25.46 -30.36 27.15
N PRO A 87 -26.16 -31.30 27.82
CA PRO A 87 -27.30 -32.00 27.22
C PRO A 87 -28.43 -31.08 26.74
N LYS A 88 -28.58 -29.89 27.34
CA LYS A 88 -29.56 -28.87 26.90
C LYS A 88 -29.06 -28.11 25.67
N VAL A 89 -27.79 -27.70 25.67
CA VAL A 89 -27.14 -27.07 24.49
C VAL A 89 -27.19 -28.00 23.27
N LEU A 90 -27.02 -29.30 23.49
CA LEU A 90 -27.03 -30.33 22.45
C LEU A 90 -28.45 -30.81 22.05
N SER A 91 -29.50 -30.32 22.71
CA SER A 91 -30.88 -30.82 22.54
C SER A 91 -31.47 -30.60 21.13
N THR A 92 -30.95 -29.64 20.36
CA THR A 92 -31.33 -29.41 18.96
C THR A 92 -30.57 -30.29 17.96
N ASN A 93 -29.69 -31.17 18.47
CA ASN A 93 -28.73 -31.97 17.73
C ASN A 93 -27.85 -31.12 16.79
N PRO A 94 -27.12 -30.09 17.30
CA PRO A 94 -26.36 -29.15 16.49
C PRO A 94 -25.23 -29.82 15.70
N ASP A 95 -24.85 -29.28 14.56
CA ASP A 95 -23.62 -29.66 13.86
C ASP A 95 -22.40 -29.06 14.54
N PHE A 96 -22.55 -27.84 15.06
CA PHE A 96 -21.50 -27.04 15.68
C PHE A 96 -21.95 -26.43 17.00
N VAL A 97 -21.04 -26.29 17.97
CA VAL A 97 -21.29 -25.59 19.23
C VAL A 97 -20.17 -24.59 19.52
N THR A 98 -20.51 -23.34 19.85
CA THR A 98 -19.57 -22.33 20.35
C THR A 98 -19.78 -22.11 21.84
N LEU A 99 -18.73 -22.35 22.64
CA LEU A 99 -18.76 -22.13 24.09
C LEU A 99 -17.91 -20.92 24.48
N ASN A 100 -18.42 -20.12 25.42
CA ASN A 100 -17.74 -18.98 26.03
C ASN A 100 -17.52 -19.19 27.54
N GLU A 101 -16.52 -18.49 28.13
CA GLU A 101 -16.05 -18.65 29.53
C GLU A 101 -15.59 -20.08 29.92
N ALA A 102 -15.29 -20.94 28.94
CA ALA A 102 -14.93 -22.35 29.14
C ALA A 102 -13.45 -22.60 29.49
N SER A 103 -12.69 -21.57 29.89
CA SER A 103 -11.28 -21.72 30.34
C SER A 103 -11.15 -22.54 31.63
N GLY A 104 -12.22 -22.67 32.42
CA GLY A 104 -12.23 -23.52 33.61
C GLY A 104 -12.01 -25.01 33.33
N TRP A 105 -12.45 -25.52 32.17
CA TRP A 105 -12.51 -26.97 31.87
C TRP A 105 -11.46 -27.37 30.86
N THR A 106 -11.00 -28.63 30.89
CA THR A 106 -10.10 -29.18 29.85
C THR A 106 -10.88 -29.58 28.59
N LEU A 107 -10.23 -29.65 27.43
CA LEU A 107 -10.88 -30.17 26.21
C LEU A 107 -11.46 -31.57 26.43
N THR A 108 -10.74 -32.45 27.16
CA THR A 108 -11.25 -33.78 27.54
C THR A 108 -12.52 -33.74 28.38
N GLN A 109 -12.65 -32.78 29.31
CA GLN A 109 -13.88 -32.60 30.10
C GLN A 109 -15.04 -32.06 29.24
N ILE A 110 -14.74 -31.19 28.27
CA ILE A 110 -15.71 -30.64 27.33
C ILE A 110 -16.23 -31.72 26.39
N GLU A 111 -15.35 -32.51 25.78
CA GLU A 111 -15.71 -33.62 24.89
C GLU A 111 -16.43 -34.76 25.63
N ALA A 112 -16.09 -35.03 26.89
CA ALA A 112 -16.82 -35.97 27.74
C ALA A 112 -18.25 -35.49 28.06
N ALA A 113 -18.49 -34.17 28.11
CA ALA A 113 -19.82 -33.59 28.28
C ALA A 113 -20.58 -33.42 26.94
N ALA A 114 -19.90 -33.61 25.80
CA ALA A 114 -20.48 -33.62 24.46
C ALA A 114 -20.09 -34.88 23.66
N PRO A 115 -20.59 -36.07 24.03
CA PRO A 115 -20.31 -37.32 23.30
C PRO A 115 -20.61 -37.18 21.81
N GLY A 116 -19.68 -37.63 20.97
CA GLY A 116 -19.75 -37.50 19.50
C GLY A 116 -19.14 -36.21 18.93
N TYR A 117 -18.83 -35.20 19.76
CA TYR A 117 -18.27 -33.93 19.29
C TYR A 117 -16.75 -33.85 19.53
N GLY A 118 -16.01 -33.37 18.53
CA GLY A 118 -14.64 -32.91 18.68
C GLY A 118 -14.65 -31.47 19.20
N ALA A 119 -13.61 -31.08 19.94
CA ALA A 119 -13.46 -29.73 20.46
C ALA A 119 -12.11 -29.11 20.11
N PHE A 120 -12.09 -27.80 19.87
CA PHE A 120 -10.87 -27.04 19.62
C PHE A 120 -10.86 -25.71 20.38
N ARG A 121 -9.71 -25.45 20.99
CA ARG A 121 -9.21 -24.14 21.40
C ARG A 121 -7.70 -24.17 21.25
N VAL A 122 -7.07 -23.00 21.16
CA VAL A 122 -5.61 -22.89 21.23
C VAL A 122 -5.19 -22.76 22.72
N ALA A 123 -3.95 -23.10 23.04
CA ALA A 123 -3.48 -23.27 24.42
C ALA A 123 -3.11 -21.94 25.08
N ASP A 124 -3.58 -21.72 26.31
CA ASP A 124 -3.26 -20.49 27.05
C ASP A 124 -1.78 -20.44 27.45
N HIS A 125 -1.10 -19.35 27.07
CA HIS A 125 0.35 -19.21 27.19
C HIS A 125 0.86 -18.82 28.59
N THR A 126 -0.02 -18.49 29.54
CA THR A 126 0.35 -18.20 30.94
C THR A 126 -0.52 -18.97 31.92
N GLY A 127 0.00 -19.21 33.12
CA GLY A 127 -0.73 -19.86 34.22
C GLY A 127 -1.81 -18.99 34.88
N ASP A 128 -2.23 -17.91 34.22
CA ASP A 128 -3.15 -16.92 34.76
C ASP A 128 -4.60 -17.26 34.39
N ASN A 129 -5.47 -17.32 35.40
CA ASN A 129 -6.88 -17.72 35.28
C ASN A 129 -7.78 -16.67 34.57
N ASN A 130 -7.20 -15.81 33.73
CA ASN A 130 -7.82 -14.58 33.22
C ASN A 130 -8.10 -14.57 31.70
N SER A 131 -7.71 -15.60 30.94
CA SER A 131 -8.17 -15.74 29.56
C SER A 131 -9.63 -16.23 29.53
N MET A 132 -10.43 -15.65 28.64
CA MET A 132 -11.82 -16.08 28.44
C MET A 132 -11.86 -17.17 27.39
N GLY A 133 -11.79 -18.43 27.85
CA GLY A 133 -11.64 -19.60 26.99
C GLY A 133 -12.82 -19.80 26.05
N ASN A 134 -12.63 -19.45 24.78
CA ASN A 134 -13.58 -19.71 23.70
C ASN A 134 -13.25 -21.06 23.03
N VAL A 135 -14.27 -21.89 22.84
CA VAL A 135 -14.14 -23.25 22.30
C VAL A 135 -15.14 -23.45 21.17
N VAL A 136 -14.68 -24.06 20.07
CA VAL A 136 -15.53 -24.52 18.97
C VAL A 136 -15.61 -26.04 19.03
N LEU A 137 -16.81 -26.59 18.97
CA LEU A 137 -17.07 -28.02 18.87
C LEU A 137 -17.79 -28.33 17.56
N TRP A 138 -17.59 -29.54 17.05
CA TRP A 138 -18.24 -30.05 15.85
C TRP A 138 -18.54 -31.55 15.97
N LYS A 139 -19.60 -32.03 15.32
CA LYS A 139 -19.89 -33.46 15.19
C LYS A 139 -18.78 -34.20 14.43
N ARG A 140 -18.13 -35.20 15.05
CA ARG A 140 -17.00 -35.95 14.44
C ARG A 140 -17.43 -36.91 13.32
N ASP A 141 -18.69 -37.33 13.32
CA ASP A 141 -19.27 -38.22 12.30
C ASP A 141 -19.69 -37.47 11.02
N THR A 142 -19.96 -36.16 11.13
CA THR A 142 -20.29 -35.31 9.98
C THR A 142 -19.11 -34.45 9.49
N TRP A 143 -18.28 -33.93 10.39
CA TRP A 143 -17.27 -32.91 10.07
C TRP A 143 -15.87 -33.27 10.59
N SER A 144 -14.86 -32.95 9.80
CA SER A 144 -13.43 -33.02 10.15
C SER A 144 -12.81 -31.63 10.20
N LYS A 145 -12.00 -31.36 11.23
CA LYS A 145 -11.19 -30.13 11.31
C LYS A 145 -10.07 -30.16 10.28
N ALA A 146 -10.03 -29.14 9.42
CA ALA A 146 -8.92 -28.88 8.50
C ALA A 146 -7.88 -27.94 9.13
N ASN A 147 -8.32 -26.77 9.63
CA ASN A 147 -7.48 -25.80 10.33
C ASN A 147 -8.25 -25.10 11.47
N GLY A 148 -7.56 -24.36 12.34
CA GLY A 148 -8.17 -23.57 13.40
C GLY A 148 -7.13 -22.82 14.23
N GLY A 149 -7.47 -21.62 14.70
CA GLY A 149 -6.58 -20.72 15.45
C GLY A 149 -7.35 -19.80 16.41
N ARG A 150 -6.67 -18.79 16.97
CA ARG A 150 -7.23 -17.79 17.90
C ARG A 150 -6.64 -16.40 17.61
N VAL A 151 -7.50 -15.41 17.37
CA VAL A 151 -7.11 -13.99 17.22
C VAL A 151 -7.50 -13.19 18.47
N THR A 152 -6.66 -12.22 18.84
CA THR A 152 -6.97 -11.23 19.89
C THR A 152 -7.83 -10.12 19.29
N LEU A 153 -9.02 -9.91 19.84
CA LEU A 153 -9.92 -8.82 19.45
C LEU A 153 -9.66 -7.55 20.26
N VAL A 154 -9.32 -7.70 21.55
CA VAL A 154 -9.05 -6.58 22.46
C VAL A 154 -7.99 -6.99 23.47
N VAL A 155 -6.94 -6.18 23.58
CA VAL A 155 -5.94 -6.25 24.65
C VAL A 155 -6.39 -5.35 25.81
N ASP A 156 -6.15 -5.78 27.05
CA ASP A 156 -6.37 -5.02 28.28
C ASP A 156 -7.81 -4.47 28.45
N ASP A 157 -8.83 -5.34 28.44
CA ASP A 157 -10.21 -4.99 28.85
C ASP A 157 -10.28 -4.71 30.37
N ASN A 158 -9.88 -3.50 30.75
CA ASN A 158 -10.02 -2.96 32.11
C ASN A 158 -11.51 -2.78 32.45
N THR A 159 -12.05 -3.67 33.28
CA THR A 159 -13.45 -3.73 33.69
C THR A 159 -13.60 -3.92 35.20
N TYR A 160 -14.84 -3.86 35.70
CA TYR A 160 -15.15 -4.12 37.12
C TYR A 160 -15.93 -5.43 37.27
N TYR A 161 -15.37 -6.38 38.01
CA TYR A 161 -16.04 -7.60 38.41
C TYR A 161 -16.26 -7.60 39.93
N GLN A 162 -17.52 -7.71 40.37
CA GLN A 162 -17.91 -7.66 41.79
C GLN A 162 -17.34 -6.46 42.57
N GLY A 163 -17.23 -5.29 41.91
CA GLY A 163 -16.68 -4.06 42.51
C GLY A 163 -15.15 -3.98 42.58
N ARG A 164 -14.42 -4.96 42.03
CA ARG A 164 -12.96 -4.96 41.90
C ARG A 164 -12.55 -4.72 40.45
N ALA A 165 -11.49 -3.95 40.23
CA ALA A 165 -10.91 -3.79 38.90
C ALA A 165 -10.23 -5.09 38.46
N VAL A 166 -10.46 -5.51 37.22
CA VAL A 166 -9.85 -6.67 36.57
C VAL A 166 -9.52 -6.33 35.11
N THR A 167 -8.51 -6.99 34.56
CA THR A 167 -8.03 -6.80 33.19
C THR A 167 -8.06 -8.14 32.47
N TRP A 168 -8.72 -8.20 31.31
CA TRP A 168 -8.89 -9.42 30.52
C TRP A 168 -8.60 -9.17 29.05
N ASP A 169 -7.97 -10.11 28.37
CA ASP A 169 -7.91 -10.10 26.91
C ASP A 169 -9.15 -10.78 26.31
N ARG A 170 -9.64 -10.25 25.19
CA ARG A 170 -10.79 -10.78 24.45
C ARG A 170 -10.32 -11.41 23.15
N PHE A 171 -10.82 -12.60 22.85
CA PHE A 171 -10.37 -13.41 21.73
C PHE A 171 -11.53 -13.93 20.87
N ALA A 172 -11.24 -14.29 19.63
CA ALA A 172 -12.08 -15.16 18.80
C ALA A 172 -11.30 -16.42 18.42
N THR A 173 -11.83 -17.59 18.76
CA THR A 173 -11.32 -18.92 18.39
C THR A 173 -12.08 -19.39 17.14
N TRP A 174 -11.39 -19.84 16.11
CA TRP A 174 -11.99 -20.26 14.84
C TRP A 174 -11.53 -21.64 14.39
N VAL A 175 -12.36 -22.30 13.57
CA VAL A 175 -12.08 -23.62 12.97
C VAL A 175 -12.63 -23.67 11.55
N ILE A 176 -11.84 -24.15 10.59
CA ILE A 176 -12.30 -24.56 9.26
C ILE A 176 -12.65 -26.04 9.31
N LEU A 177 -13.89 -26.37 8.95
CA LEU A 177 -14.47 -27.71 9.02
C LEU A 177 -14.90 -28.17 7.63
N GLU A 178 -14.49 -29.39 7.28
CA GLU A 178 -14.82 -30.05 6.01
C GLU A 178 -15.78 -31.22 6.26
N ARG A 179 -16.69 -31.48 5.32
CA ARG A 179 -17.60 -32.63 5.29
C ARG A 179 -17.26 -33.52 4.10
N ALA A 180 -17.54 -34.81 4.20
CA ALA A 180 -17.20 -35.82 3.19
C ALA A 180 -17.78 -35.60 1.77
N ASP A 181 -18.70 -34.65 1.58
CA ASP A 181 -19.22 -34.21 0.28
C ASP A 181 -18.45 -33.01 -0.32
N GLY A 182 -17.33 -32.60 0.28
CA GLY A 182 -16.52 -31.45 -0.13
C GLY A 182 -17.08 -30.09 0.30
N ALA A 183 -18.09 -30.07 1.17
CA ALA A 183 -18.59 -28.83 1.77
C ALA A 183 -17.62 -28.35 2.88
N VAL A 184 -17.25 -27.07 2.84
CA VAL A 184 -16.42 -26.43 3.88
C VAL A 184 -17.23 -25.33 4.57
N VAL A 185 -17.14 -25.27 5.89
CA VAL A 185 -17.76 -24.23 6.73
C VAL A 185 -16.75 -23.78 7.78
N SER A 186 -16.62 -22.47 7.97
CA SER A 186 -15.79 -21.88 9.03
C SER A 186 -16.67 -21.52 10.22
N VAL A 187 -16.26 -21.88 11.44
CA VAL A 187 -17.01 -21.59 12.67
C VAL A 187 -16.15 -20.79 13.64
N ILE A 188 -16.67 -19.66 14.14
CA ILE A 188 -16.00 -18.77 15.08
C ILE A 188 -16.76 -18.76 16.42
N SER A 189 -16.05 -19.03 17.53
CA SER A 189 -16.49 -18.78 18.91
C SER A 189 -15.82 -17.51 19.46
N THR A 190 -16.60 -16.55 19.93
CA THR A 190 -16.07 -15.26 20.45
C THR A 190 -16.81 -14.78 21.70
N HIS A 191 -16.14 -14.03 22.58
CA HIS A 191 -16.74 -13.36 23.73
C HIS A 191 -16.20 -11.92 23.80
N HIS A 192 -17.06 -10.93 23.52
CA HIS A 192 -16.68 -9.52 23.42
C HIS A 192 -16.77 -8.73 24.74
N MET A 193 -16.16 -7.54 24.80
CA MET A 193 -16.05 -6.71 26.00
C MET A 193 -17.41 -6.43 26.67
N THR A 194 -17.46 -6.47 28.00
CA THR A 194 -18.71 -6.27 28.76
C THR A 194 -19.17 -4.82 28.79
N ASN A 195 -20.49 -4.61 28.74
CA ASN A 195 -21.19 -3.35 29.05
C ASN A 195 -20.68 -2.04 28.36
N PRO A 196 -20.29 -2.03 27.06
CA PRO A 196 -19.74 -0.83 26.41
C PRO A 196 -20.70 0.37 26.42
N HIS A 197 -22.01 0.14 26.34
CA HIS A 197 -23.03 1.19 26.38
C HIS A 197 -23.31 1.73 27.79
N LYS A 198 -23.24 0.87 28.82
CA LYS A 198 -23.63 1.21 30.20
C LYS A 198 -22.52 1.92 30.97
N TYR A 199 -21.25 1.64 30.64
CA TYR A 199 -20.08 2.22 31.30
C TYR A 199 -19.10 2.80 30.26
N PRO A 200 -19.47 3.86 29.51
CA PRO A 200 -18.66 4.36 28.39
C PRO A 200 -17.31 4.99 28.79
N ARG A 201 -17.02 5.09 30.09
CA ARG A 201 -15.78 5.64 30.67
C ARG A 201 -14.89 4.50 31.15
N GLN A 202 -13.61 4.52 30.78
CA GLN A 202 -12.66 3.45 31.13
C GLN A 202 -11.87 3.81 32.40
N HIS A 203 -11.61 2.80 33.24
CA HIS A 203 -10.75 2.94 34.41
C HIS A 203 -9.29 2.67 34.01
N GLY A 204 -8.33 3.47 34.51
CA GLY A 204 -6.92 3.33 34.13
C GLY A 204 -6.55 3.96 32.78
N ASN A 205 -7.04 5.17 32.51
CA ASN A 205 -6.65 6.13 31.46
C ASN A 205 -5.96 5.59 30.16
N PRO A 206 -6.68 4.86 29.28
CA PRO A 206 -6.23 4.54 27.91
C PRO A 206 -6.69 5.61 26.89
N PRO A 207 -6.14 5.62 25.66
CA PRO A 207 -6.50 6.60 24.62
C PRO A 207 -7.84 6.33 23.91
N LEU A 208 -8.58 5.28 24.31
CA LEU A 208 -9.84 4.82 23.70
C LEU A 208 -10.97 4.71 24.76
N THR A 209 -12.23 4.59 24.32
CA THR A 209 -13.41 4.38 25.19
C THR A 209 -14.03 3.03 24.91
N ARG A 210 -14.81 2.48 25.87
CA ARG A 210 -15.41 1.15 25.71
C ARG A 210 -16.25 0.96 24.43
N PRO A 211 -17.16 1.86 24.00
CA PRO A 211 -17.88 1.69 22.71
C PRO A 211 -16.95 1.55 21.50
N GLN A 212 -15.79 2.18 21.55
CA GLN A 212 -14.92 2.36 20.40
C GLN A 212 -13.73 1.37 20.42
N GLN A 213 -13.26 0.95 21.59
CA GLN A 213 -12.47 -0.29 21.79
C GLN A 213 -13.32 -1.55 21.55
N TYR A 214 -14.64 -1.47 21.71
CA TYR A 214 -15.57 -2.52 21.27
C TYR A 214 -15.68 -2.55 19.74
N GLY A 215 -15.93 -1.38 19.13
CA GLY A 215 -15.97 -1.24 17.67
C GLY A 215 -14.69 -1.75 16.99
N ALA A 216 -13.54 -1.45 17.59
CA ALA A 216 -12.23 -1.98 17.24
C ALA A 216 -12.20 -3.51 17.09
N GLY A 217 -12.54 -4.23 18.17
CA GLY A 217 -12.51 -5.70 18.15
C GLY A 217 -13.54 -6.30 17.18
N MET A 218 -14.66 -5.61 16.91
CA MET A 218 -15.60 -6.04 15.88
C MET A 218 -15.04 -5.92 14.45
N ASP A 219 -14.19 -4.94 14.17
CA ASP A 219 -13.55 -4.81 12.86
C ASP A 219 -12.48 -5.89 12.64
N ILE A 220 -11.72 -6.25 13.69
CA ILE A 220 -10.81 -7.41 13.67
C ILE A 220 -11.58 -8.72 13.44
N LEU A 221 -12.74 -8.89 14.09
CA LEU A 221 -13.63 -10.05 13.88
C LEU A 221 -14.16 -10.12 12.43
N LEU A 222 -14.44 -8.97 11.80
CA LEU A 222 -14.84 -8.90 10.39
C LEU A 222 -13.68 -9.18 9.43
N GLN A 223 -12.45 -8.75 9.75
CA GLN A 223 -11.26 -9.12 8.96
C GLN A 223 -11.01 -10.62 9.02
N LEU A 224 -11.05 -11.23 10.22
CA LEU A 224 -11.01 -12.69 10.37
C LEU A 224 -12.12 -13.39 9.58
N ARG A 225 -13.36 -12.88 9.61
CA ARG A 225 -14.46 -13.41 8.78
C ARG A 225 -14.05 -13.39 7.32
N ASN A 226 -13.62 -12.24 6.80
CA ASN A 226 -13.32 -12.08 5.37
C ASN A 226 -12.23 -13.08 4.92
N SER A 227 -11.18 -13.28 5.73
CA SER A 227 -10.13 -14.27 5.47
C SER A 227 -10.65 -15.71 5.51
N LEU A 228 -11.63 -16.03 6.35
CA LEU A 228 -12.25 -17.36 6.42
C LEU A 228 -13.31 -17.61 5.34
N ALA A 229 -13.87 -16.54 4.74
CA ALA A 229 -14.97 -16.61 3.77
C ALA A 229 -14.51 -17.11 2.40
N THR A 230 -13.23 -16.99 2.07
CA THR A 230 -12.59 -17.53 0.85
C THR A 230 -12.62 -19.06 0.78
N HIS A 231 -12.79 -19.74 1.93
CA HIS A 231 -12.83 -21.20 2.05
C HIS A 231 -14.25 -21.75 2.03
N GLY A 232 -15.23 -20.98 2.51
CA GLY A 232 -16.62 -21.39 2.64
C GLY A 232 -17.43 -20.44 3.54
N PRO A 233 -18.73 -20.71 3.73
CA PRO A 233 -19.58 -19.86 4.58
C PRO A 233 -19.07 -19.81 6.02
N VAL A 234 -19.08 -18.61 6.61
CA VAL A 234 -18.62 -18.40 8.00
C VAL A 234 -19.81 -18.25 8.94
N LEU A 235 -19.86 -19.07 9.99
CA LEU A 235 -20.86 -18.99 11.06
C LEU A 235 -20.20 -18.50 12.35
N ILE A 236 -20.83 -17.54 13.04
CA ILE A 236 -20.23 -16.92 14.24
C ILE A 236 -21.20 -17.06 15.41
N GLY A 237 -20.75 -17.70 16.48
CA GLY A 237 -21.48 -17.81 17.74
C GLY A 237 -20.72 -17.13 18.88
N GLY A 238 -21.40 -16.33 19.69
CA GLY A 238 -20.75 -15.73 20.84
C GLY A 238 -21.65 -14.87 21.74
N ASP A 239 -21.18 -14.67 22.97
CA ASP A 239 -21.63 -13.57 23.82
C ASP A 239 -21.03 -12.25 23.32
N MET A 240 -21.88 -11.44 22.71
CA MET A 240 -21.47 -10.16 22.13
C MET A 240 -21.54 -9.02 23.15
N ASN A 241 -22.09 -9.21 24.35
CA ASN A 241 -22.28 -8.16 25.36
C ASN A 241 -22.98 -6.87 24.85
N THR A 242 -23.70 -6.93 23.72
CA THR A 242 -24.49 -5.83 23.14
C THR A 242 -25.89 -6.32 22.72
N HIS A 243 -26.86 -5.42 22.66
CA HIS A 243 -28.26 -5.81 22.40
C HIS A 243 -28.57 -5.84 20.89
N ALA A 244 -29.37 -6.81 20.44
CA ALA A 244 -29.71 -6.98 19.03
C ALA A 244 -30.49 -5.81 18.40
N SER A 245 -31.11 -4.95 19.23
CA SER A 245 -31.77 -3.72 18.77
C SER A 245 -30.80 -2.57 18.46
N TYR A 246 -29.50 -2.72 18.73
CA TYR A 246 -28.50 -1.68 18.47
C TYR A 246 -28.04 -1.71 16.99
N THR A 247 -28.99 -1.70 16.04
CA THR A 247 -28.68 -1.68 14.60
C THR A 247 -28.20 -0.33 14.09
N ASP A 248 -28.47 0.74 14.84
CA ASP A 248 -28.24 2.12 14.42
C ASP A 248 -27.03 2.73 15.16
N LEU A 249 -26.36 1.94 16.01
CA LEU A 249 -25.13 2.29 16.71
C LEU A 249 -23.93 1.69 15.94
N PRO A 250 -23.13 2.47 15.18
CA PRO A 250 -22.16 1.93 14.21
C PRO A 250 -21.04 1.05 14.78
N TRP A 251 -20.86 1.07 16.10
CA TRP A 251 -19.86 0.27 16.82
C TRP A 251 -20.40 -1.09 17.32
N ALA A 252 -21.72 -1.27 17.42
CA ALA A 252 -22.33 -2.46 18.02
C ALA A 252 -22.35 -3.67 17.07
N ALA A 253 -22.35 -4.89 17.62
CA ALA A 253 -22.28 -6.13 16.83
C ALA A 253 -23.42 -6.25 15.82
N ALA A 254 -24.68 -5.97 16.22
CA ALA A 254 -25.83 -6.04 15.34
C ALA A 254 -25.73 -5.07 14.13
N ALA A 255 -25.23 -3.84 14.34
CA ALA A 255 -25.03 -2.87 13.27
C ALA A 255 -23.94 -3.31 12.28
N LYS A 256 -22.75 -3.69 12.79
CA LYS A 256 -21.62 -4.10 11.96
C LYS A 256 -21.90 -5.40 11.20
N MET A 257 -22.51 -6.39 11.84
CA MET A 257 -22.90 -7.65 11.17
C MET A 257 -24.00 -7.44 10.13
N LYS A 258 -25.00 -6.58 10.40
CA LYS A 258 -26.00 -6.18 9.39
C LYS A 258 -25.36 -5.51 8.17
N ALA A 259 -24.41 -4.60 8.39
CA ALA A 259 -23.66 -3.94 7.30
C ALA A 259 -22.80 -4.94 6.49
N ALA A 260 -22.25 -5.96 7.14
CA ALA A 260 -21.55 -7.08 6.50
C ALA A 260 -22.48 -8.11 5.81
N GLY A 261 -23.79 -7.86 5.75
CA GLY A 261 -24.76 -8.75 5.10
C GLY A 261 -25.09 -10.02 5.89
N TYR A 262 -24.94 -10.01 7.22
CA TYR A 262 -25.29 -11.13 8.10
C TYR A 262 -26.69 -10.96 8.69
N GLY A 263 -27.40 -12.09 8.81
CA GLY A 263 -28.57 -12.24 9.66
C GLY A 263 -28.17 -12.89 11.00
N TRP A 264 -29.10 -12.91 11.96
CA TRP A 264 -28.86 -13.56 13.25
C TRP A 264 -30.10 -14.20 13.87
N HIS A 265 -29.83 -15.15 14.76
CA HIS A 265 -30.73 -15.55 15.86
C HIS A 265 -30.02 -15.18 17.17
N ASN A 266 -30.76 -14.66 18.15
CA ASN A 266 -30.16 -14.18 19.40
C ASN A 266 -31.09 -14.39 20.61
N HIS A 267 -30.51 -14.35 21.81
CA HIS A 267 -31.26 -14.18 23.05
C HIS A 267 -30.48 -13.23 23.96
N ALA A 268 -31.09 -12.09 24.34
CA ALA A 268 -30.38 -10.99 24.99
C ALA A 268 -29.10 -10.58 24.23
N VAL A 269 -27.92 -10.86 24.80
CA VAL A 269 -26.59 -10.50 24.28
C VAL A 269 -25.86 -11.65 23.57
N ASP A 270 -26.42 -12.85 23.60
CA ASP A 270 -25.89 -14.04 22.94
C ASP A 270 -26.40 -14.14 21.49
N PHE A 271 -25.52 -14.37 20.53
CA PHE A 271 -25.84 -14.41 19.09
C PHE A 271 -25.33 -15.67 18.38
N VAL A 272 -26.09 -16.06 17.36
CA VAL A 272 -25.64 -16.89 16.23
C VAL A 272 -25.86 -16.08 14.95
N PHE A 273 -24.77 -15.61 14.35
CA PHE A 273 -24.75 -14.89 13.06
C PHE A 273 -24.51 -15.84 11.89
N PHE A 274 -25.15 -15.57 10.74
CA PHE A 274 -25.03 -16.34 9.50
C PHE A 274 -25.03 -15.44 8.24
N PRO A 275 -24.35 -15.83 7.14
CA PRO A 275 -24.13 -14.97 5.97
C PRO A 275 -25.38 -14.93 5.07
N GLN A 276 -26.33 -14.07 5.43
CA GLN A 276 -27.60 -13.92 4.74
C GLN A 276 -27.44 -13.46 3.27
N HIS A 277 -26.38 -12.69 2.98
CA HIS A 277 -26.00 -12.27 1.63
C HIS A 277 -25.62 -13.45 0.71
N GLN A 278 -25.03 -14.54 1.25
CA GLN A 278 -24.78 -15.79 0.52
C GLN A 278 -26.05 -16.66 0.36
N GLY A 279 -27.22 -16.16 0.75
CA GLY A 279 -28.49 -16.88 0.66
C GLY A 279 -28.82 -17.75 1.87
N VAL A 280 -27.95 -17.84 2.90
CA VAL A 280 -28.22 -18.61 4.13
C VAL A 280 -29.43 -18.01 4.87
N ARG A 281 -30.39 -18.85 5.30
CA ARG A 281 -31.60 -18.41 6.01
C ARG A 281 -31.81 -19.19 7.30
N LEU A 282 -32.24 -18.49 8.36
CA LEU A 282 -32.77 -19.11 9.57
C LEU A 282 -34.08 -19.84 9.24
N GLU A 283 -34.12 -21.16 9.42
CA GLU A 283 -35.36 -21.92 9.39
C GLU A 283 -36.05 -21.90 10.76
N ARG A 284 -35.28 -22.04 11.83
CA ARG A 284 -35.79 -22.11 13.20
C ARG A 284 -34.72 -21.74 14.20
N GLY A 285 -35.08 -20.85 15.12
CA GLY A 285 -34.32 -20.56 16.33
C GLY A 285 -34.90 -21.31 17.54
N TRP A 286 -34.04 -21.60 18.50
CA TRP A 286 -34.39 -22.06 19.86
C TRP A 286 -33.58 -21.27 20.89
N SER A 287 -34.13 -21.16 22.09
CA SER A 287 -33.42 -20.72 23.28
C SER A 287 -33.94 -21.47 24.50
N GLY A 288 -33.12 -21.60 25.55
CA GLY A 288 -33.54 -22.26 26.78
C GLY A 288 -32.60 -22.04 27.96
N THR A 289 -33.07 -22.36 29.15
CA THR A 289 -32.30 -22.21 30.39
C THR A 289 -31.32 -23.36 30.59
N MET A 290 -30.13 -23.04 31.11
CA MET A 290 -29.11 -24.00 31.53
C MET A 290 -28.58 -23.63 32.92
N VAL A 291 -27.55 -24.31 33.43
CA VAL A 291 -26.88 -23.91 34.68
C VAL A 291 -25.84 -22.84 34.35
N SER A 292 -26.35 -21.66 34.02
CA SER A 292 -25.63 -20.44 33.69
C SER A 292 -26.55 -19.24 33.95
N ASP A 293 -25.98 -18.04 34.06
CA ASP A 293 -26.73 -16.77 33.97
C ASP A 293 -27.16 -16.45 32.52
N HIS A 294 -26.61 -17.15 31.53
CA HIS A 294 -27.01 -17.07 30.13
C HIS A 294 -27.98 -18.19 29.73
N HIS A 295 -28.77 -17.92 28.68
CA HIS A 295 -29.53 -18.96 27.99
C HIS A 295 -28.64 -19.61 26.94
N TRP A 296 -28.83 -20.90 26.67
CA TRP A 296 -28.30 -21.47 25.43
C TRP A 296 -29.21 -21.05 24.28
N ILE A 297 -28.62 -20.86 23.10
CA ILE A 297 -29.37 -20.61 21.86
C ILE A 297 -28.94 -21.58 20.78
N SER A 298 -29.82 -21.83 19.82
CA SER A 298 -29.47 -22.61 18.63
C SER A 298 -30.24 -22.12 17.41
N ALA A 299 -29.59 -22.14 16.26
CA ALA A 299 -30.15 -21.74 14.98
C ALA A 299 -29.97 -22.88 13.98
N ARG A 300 -31.08 -23.36 13.39
CA ARG A 300 -31.06 -24.22 12.20
C ARG A 300 -31.15 -23.35 10.97
N LEU A 301 -30.17 -23.49 10.11
CA LEU A 301 -29.93 -22.68 8.93
C LEU A 301 -30.10 -23.54 7.68
N SER A 302 -30.84 -23.05 6.69
CA SER A 302 -30.78 -23.59 5.33
C SER A 302 -29.64 -22.90 4.58
N MET A 303 -28.68 -23.69 4.10
CA MET A 303 -27.44 -23.16 3.51
C MET A 303 -27.62 -22.70 2.06
N ASN A 304 -28.64 -23.19 1.35
CA ASN A 304 -29.09 -22.70 0.04
C ASN A 304 -28.02 -22.55 -1.07
N GLY A 305 -26.89 -23.27 -0.97
CA GLY A 305 -25.78 -23.14 -1.93
C GLY A 305 -24.78 -22.04 -1.61
N ALA A 306 -24.80 -21.50 -0.40
CA ALA A 306 -23.72 -20.69 0.15
C ALA A 306 -22.38 -21.44 0.05
N GLY A 307 -21.35 -20.80 -0.48
CA GLY A 307 -20.05 -21.40 -0.77
C GLY A 307 -18.91 -20.45 -0.40
N PRO A 308 -17.68 -20.71 -0.88
CA PRO A 308 -16.60 -19.75 -0.76
C PRO A 308 -17.01 -18.45 -1.46
N GLU A 309 -16.79 -17.33 -0.78
CA GLU A 309 -16.74 -16.03 -1.45
C GLU A 309 -15.52 -16.05 -2.37
N SER A 310 -15.64 -15.52 -3.59
CA SER A 310 -14.45 -15.25 -4.40
C SER A 310 -13.48 -14.48 -3.53
N ALA A 311 -12.22 -14.91 -3.45
CA ALA A 311 -11.18 -14.08 -2.86
C ALA A 311 -11.31 -12.69 -3.50
N PRO A 312 -11.45 -11.60 -2.71
CA PRO A 312 -11.51 -10.29 -3.30
C PRO A 312 -10.23 -10.12 -4.11
N THR A 313 -10.33 -9.84 -5.41
CA THR A 313 -9.26 -9.12 -6.10
C THR A 313 -8.96 -7.92 -5.23
N THR A 314 -7.76 -7.87 -4.65
CA THR A 314 -7.50 -7.24 -3.35
C THR A 314 -7.56 -5.72 -3.39
N ALA A 315 -8.79 -5.19 -3.48
CA ALA A 315 -9.16 -3.88 -2.98
C ALA A 315 -9.06 -3.92 -1.45
N ALA A 316 -7.84 -3.75 -0.93
CA ALA A 316 -7.54 -3.77 0.49
C ALA A 316 -8.13 -2.53 1.18
N THR A 317 -9.40 -2.61 1.56
CA THR A 317 -9.99 -1.67 2.53
C THR A 317 -9.68 -2.16 3.94
N SER A 318 -8.58 -1.67 4.51
CA SER A 318 -8.39 -1.62 5.97
C SER A 318 -8.63 -0.18 6.45
N ALA A 319 -9.89 0.27 6.36
CA ALA A 319 -10.30 1.49 7.05
C ALA A 319 -10.15 1.28 8.57
N GLY A 320 -9.61 2.29 9.25
CA GLY A 320 -9.02 2.12 10.57
C GLY A 320 -9.99 1.71 11.67
N VAL A 321 -9.46 0.89 12.58
CA VAL A 321 -9.94 0.75 13.93
C VAL A 321 -9.67 2.05 14.70
N VAL A 322 -10.74 2.74 15.06
CA VAL A 322 -10.75 3.93 15.94
C VAL A 322 -11.71 3.63 17.10
N ASN A 323 -11.46 4.06 18.33
CA ASN A 323 -11.47 5.47 18.75
C ASN A 323 -11.34 5.55 20.30
N ALA A 324 -10.97 6.69 20.89
CA ALA A 324 -11.97 7.65 21.41
C ALA A 324 -11.46 8.67 22.43
N ALA A 325 -11.93 9.89 22.23
CA ALA A 325 -11.96 10.93 23.23
C ALA A 325 -12.77 10.56 24.48
N HIS A 326 -12.30 11.06 25.62
CA HIS A 326 -13.20 11.67 26.60
C HIS A 326 -13.25 13.18 26.41
N THR A 327 -14.45 13.69 26.22
CA THR A 327 -14.74 15.11 26.10
C THR A 327 -14.42 15.84 27.41
N THR A 328 -13.57 16.88 27.40
CA THR A 328 -14.04 18.28 27.42
C THR A 328 -12.90 19.31 27.62
N LYS A 329 -13.10 20.46 26.95
CA LYS A 329 -12.52 21.80 27.22
C LYS A 329 -11.01 22.04 27.02
N THR A 330 -10.80 23.11 26.23
CA THR A 330 -9.66 24.05 26.20
C THR A 330 -8.31 23.54 25.67
N ALA A 331 -7.71 24.36 24.80
CA ALA A 331 -6.57 24.07 23.91
C ALA A 331 -6.87 22.99 22.84
N ALA A 332 -6.63 23.30 21.56
CA ALA A 332 -6.81 22.36 20.45
C ALA A 332 -5.44 21.91 19.93
N GLU A 333 -5.32 20.61 19.68
CA GLU A 333 -4.05 19.86 19.51
C GLU A 333 -3.54 19.74 18.05
N PRO A 334 -2.30 19.25 17.83
CA PRO A 334 -1.64 19.18 16.51
C PRO A 334 -2.22 18.09 15.57
N PRO A 335 -1.86 18.12 14.26
CA PRO A 335 -2.65 17.48 13.20
C PRO A 335 -2.55 15.94 13.07
N SER A 336 -3.43 15.40 12.23
CA SER A 336 -3.72 13.97 12.02
C SER A 336 -2.55 13.15 11.45
N GLY A 337 -2.56 11.85 11.77
CA GLY A 337 -1.38 10.98 11.75
C GLY A 337 -0.75 10.64 10.39
N ASN A 338 -1.36 10.96 9.25
CA ASN A 338 -0.80 10.59 7.94
C ASN A 338 0.40 11.50 7.55
N VAL A 339 0.26 12.82 7.69
CA VAL A 339 1.34 13.78 7.44
C VAL A 339 2.50 13.58 8.43
N LEU A 340 2.18 13.23 9.68
CA LEU A 340 3.20 12.89 10.69
C LEU A 340 3.99 11.63 10.28
N ALA A 341 3.31 10.59 9.79
CA ALA A 341 3.96 9.37 9.31
C ALA A 341 4.78 9.58 8.02
N GLN A 342 4.37 10.50 7.15
CA GLN A 342 5.12 10.88 5.94
C GLN A 342 6.39 11.68 6.28
N LEU A 343 6.29 12.70 7.15
CA LEU A 343 7.47 13.43 7.64
C LEU A 343 8.49 12.52 8.33
N MET A 344 8.02 11.56 9.12
CA MET A 344 8.88 10.59 9.81
C MET A 344 9.56 9.57 8.86
N ARG A 345 9.28 9.61 7.55
CA ARG A 345 9.97 8.82 6.52
C ARG A 345 11.06 9.61 5.79
N LEU A 346 11.06 10.94 5.86
CA LEU A 346 12.10 11.79 5.30
C LEU A 346 13.40 11.69 6.13
N ARG A 347 14.55 11.73 5.45
CA ARG A 347 15.90 11.65 6.06
C ARG A 347 16.61 13.00 5.95
N PHE A 348 17.39 13.37 6.97
CA PHE A 348 18.29 14.51 6.89
C PHE A 348 19.59 14.13 6.14
N ALA A 349 19.50 14.07 4.81
CA ALA A 349 20.57 13.66 3.90
C ALA A 349 21.08 12.21 4.17
N SER A 350 22.12 11.80 3.43
CA SER A 350 22.60 10.41 3.40
C SER A 350 23.27 9.89 4.69
N SER A 351 23.39 10.73 5.72
CA SER A 351 24.20 10.48 6.93
C SER A 351 23.49 10.75 8.28
N TYR A 352 22.20 11.08 8.30
CA TYR A 352 21.41 11.19 9.54
C TYR A 352 20.12 10.36 9.51
N PRO A 353 19.63 9.88 10.67
CA PRO A 353 18.43 9.05 10.76
C PRO A 353 17.13 9.80 10.40
N THR A 354 16.07 9.03 10.14
CA THR A 354 14.71 9.51 9.88
C THR A 354 14.16 10.40 11.01
N MET A 355 13.38 11.41 10.65
CA MET A 355 12.79 12.36 11.60
C MET A 355 11.95 11.68 12.70
N THR A 356 12.16 12.06 13.96
CA THR A 356 11.29 11.65 15.06
C THR A 356 9.94 12.39 15.03
N ALA A 357 8.93 11.80 15.68
CA ALA A 357 7.60 12.43 15.85
C ALA A 357 7.64 13.80 16.56
N LYS A 358 8.75 14.14 17.24
CA LYS A 358 8.95 15.44 17.89
C LYS A 358 9.52 16.47 16.90
N GLN A 359 10.49 16.07 16.08
CA GLN A 359 11.06 16.91 15.02
C GLN A 359 10.03 17.21 13.92
N ALA A 360 9.22 16.23 13.53
CA ALA A 360 8.12 16.42 12.59
C ALA A 360 7.08 17.43 13.09
N ARG A 361 6.70 17.38 14.38
CA ARG A 361 5.81 18.38 14.98
C ARG A 361 6.42 19.79 15.04
N ASN A 362 7.74 19.91 15.18
CA ASN A 362 8.42 21.20 15.11
C ASN A 362 8.47 21.77 13.68
N ALA A 363 8.71 20.93 12.67
CA ALA A 363 8.61 21.32 11.25
C ALA A 363 7.20 21.80 10.87
N ILE A 364 6.16 21.05 11.28
CA ILE A 364 4.75 21.46 11.16
C ILE A 364 4.50 22.81 11.82
N THR A 365 5.13 23.08 12.97
CA THR A 365 4.97 24.36 13.69
C THR A 365 5.57 25.53 12.92
N ILE A 366 6.76 25.37 12.33
CA ILE A 366 7.39 26.39 11.47
C ILE A 366 6.52 26.63 10.23
N ALA A 367 6.05 25.57 9.57
CA ALA A 367 5.15 25.66 8.41
C ALA A 367 3.82 26.35 8.75
N GLN A 368 3.23 26.09 9.92
CA GLN A 368 2.01 26.77 10.34
C GLN A 368 2.22 28.27 10.56
N VAL A 369 3.35 28.66 11.15
CA VAL A 369 3.70 30.09 11.29
C VAL A 369 3.94 30.75 9.92
N ALA A 370 4.58 30.05 8.98
CA ALA A 370 4.76 30.54 7.61
C ALA A 370 3.41 30.79 6.91
N ARG A 371 2.41 29.89 7.10
CA ARG A 371 1.04 30.08 6.59
C ARG A 371 0.33 31.27 7.24
N ASP A 372 0.39 31.39 8.56
CA ASP A 372 -0.22 32.50 9.30
C ASP A 372 0.29 33.87 8.80
N LEU A 373 1.54 33.92 8.33
CA LEU A 373 2.23 35.11 7.83
C LEU A 373 2.27 35.23 6.30
N GLN A 374 1.68 34.28 5.55
CA GLN A 374 1.71 34.20 4.08
C GLN A 374 3.13 34.24 3.47
N VAL A 375 4.12 33.66 4.16
CA VAL A 375 5.51 33.59 3.68
C VAL A 375 5.59 32.73 2.42
N PRO A 376 6.29 33.18 1.35
CA PRO A 376 6.46 32.37 0.14
C PRO A 376 7.17 31.03 0.41
N ARG A 377 6.94 30.01 -0.42
CA ARG A 377 7.52 28.66 -0.28
C ARG A 377 9.03 28.68 -0.02
N ARG A 378 9.78 29.50 -0.77
CA ARG A 378 11.24 29.70 -0.58
C ARG A 378 11.61 30.16 0.84
N GLY A 379 10.78 30.99 1.47
CA GLY A 379 10.99 31.44 2.85
C GLY A 379 10.76 30.33 3.88
N LEU A 380 9.78 29.44 3.65
CA LEU A 380 9.61 28.23 4.48
C LEU A 380 10.81 27.30 4.33
N GLN A 381 11.30 27.07 3.12
CA GLN A 381 12.49 26.24 2.87
C GLN A 381 13.73 26.77 3.62
N ILE A 382 13.98 28.08 3.55
CA ILE A 382 15.07 28.74 4.30
C ILE A 382 14.88 28.53 5.82
N ALA A 383 13.66 28.70 6.36
CA ALA A 383 13.38 28.50 7.78
C ALA A 383 13.59 27.05 8.25
N ILE A 384 13.13 26.07 7.45
CA ILE A 384 13.31 24.65 7.74
C ILE A 384 14.80 24.27 7.70
N ALA A 385 15.53 24.64 6.64
CA ALA A 385 16.98 24.40 6.56
C ALA A 385 17.74 25.02 7.73
N THR A 386 17.37 26.23 8.14
CA THR A 386 17.94 26.90 9.31
C THR A 386 17.68 26.10 10.59
N ALA A 387 16.44 25.71 10.87
CA ALA A 387 16.11 24.93 12.06
C ALA A 387 16.71 23.51 12.07
N ILE A 388 16.95 22.92 10.89
CA ILE A 388 17.71 21.66 10.76
C ILE A 388 19.18 21.90 11.10
N GLN A 389 19.79 22.98 10.62
CA GLN A 389 21.19 23.27 10.94
C GLN A 389 21.38 23.57 12.43
N GLU A 390 20.59 24.50 12.97
CA GLU A 390 20.74 25.01 14.35
C GLU A 390 20.34 23.98 15.42
N SER A 391 19.34 23.14 15.17
CA SER A 391 18.81 22.25 16.21
C SER A 391 18.39 20.85 15.73
N LYS A 392 18.60 20.53 14.45
CA LYS A 392 18.08 19.31 13.80
C LYS A 392 16.56 19.18 14.01
N LEU A 393 15.84 20.31 13.99
CA LEU A 393 14.41 20.44 14.32
C LEU A 393 14.02 19.97 15.75
N VAL A 394 14.95 19.96 16.70
CA VAL A 394 14.67 19.67 18.11
C VAL A 394 14.52 20.98 18.88
N ASN A 395 13.40 21.20 19.58
CA ASN A 395 13.24 22.40 20.41
C ASN A 395 14.10 22.31 21.68
N LEU A 396 15.36 22.73 21.59
CA LEU A 396 16.36 22.61 22.65
C LEU A 396 16.12 23.64 23.75
N THR A 397 16.17 23.20 25.01
CA THR A 397 16.09 24.08 26.19
C THR A 397 17.39 24.85 26.47
N GLY A 398 18.46 24.58 25.71
CA GLY A 398 19.71 25.33 25.69
C GLY A 398 20.73 24.80 24.67
N GLY A 399 21.74 25.63 24.35
CA GLY A 399 22.87 25.31 23.46
C GLY A 399 24.12 26.12 23.85
N ASP A 400 24.87 26.66 22.88
CA ASP A 400 26.02 27.54 23.17
C ASP A 400 25.58 28.80 23.93
N ARG A 401 26.30 29.14 24.99
CA ARG A 401 26.03 30.26 25.91
C ARG A 401 24.58 30.26 26.41
N ASP A 402 23.77 31.17 25.90
CA ASP A 402 22.35 31.37 26.23
C ASP A 402 21.42 31.19 25.02
N SER A 403 21.88 30.49 23.97
CA SER A 403 21.02 30.08 22.85
C SER A 403 19.96 29.07 23.28
N GLY A 404 18.81 29.07 22.60
CA GLY A 404 17.73 28.11 22.83
C GLY A 404 16.70 28.09 21.70
N GLY A 405 15.85 27.06 21.70
CA GLY A 405 14.77 26.88 20.73
C GLY A 405 15.21 26.28 19.39
N LEU A 406 14.25 26.17 18.47
CA LEU A 406 14.45 25.58 17.13
C LEU A 406 15.52 26.28 16.29
N PHE A 407 15.70 27.57 16.53
CA PHE A 407 16.58 28.47 15.78
C PHE A 407 17.82 28.91 16.59
N GLN A 408 18.04 28.36 17.79
CA GLN A 408 19.16 28.72 18.69
C GLN A 408 19.32 30.23 18.95
N GLN A 409 18.21 30.96 18.95
CA GLN A 409 18.18 32.39 19.23
C GLN A 409 18.62 32.71 20.66
N ARG A 410 19.27 33.87 20.85
CA ARG A 410 19.97 34.26 22.10
C ARG A 410 19.33 35.49 22.78
N PRO A 411 18.86 35.39 24.04
CA PRO A 411 18.34 36.53 24.80
C PRO A 411 19.34 37.68 24.97
N SER A 412 20.61 37.38 25.26
CA SER A 412 21.69 38.39 25.35
C SER A 412 22.05 39.06 24.01
N GLN A 413 21.43 38.65 22.90
CA GLN A 413 21.54 39.27 21.58
C GLN A 413 20.22 39.93 21.15
N GLY A 414 19.26 40.13 22.06
CA GLY A 414 18.03 40.88 21.81
C GLY A 414 16.88 40.08 21.19
N TRP A 415 17.00 38.76 21.03
CA TRP A 415 15.95 37.92 20.43
C TRP A 415 14.71 37.66 21.31
N GLY A 416 14.65 38.20 22.53
CA GLY A 416 13.57 37.99 23.50
C GLY A 416 14.03 37.25 24.75
N SER A 417 13.13 37.03 25.71
CA SER A 417 13.45 36.27 26.93
C SER A 417 13.67 34.78 26.65
N ARG A 418 14.23 34.05 27.63
CA ARG A 418 14.45 32.59 27.52
C ARG A 418 13.17 31.80 27.23
N ALA A 419 12.03 32.24 27.78
CA ALA A 419 10.73 31.60 27.55
C ALA A 419 10.21 31.85 26.12
N GLU A 420 10.53 33.00 25.52
CA GLU A 420 10.11 33.37 24.17
C GLU A 420 10.96 32.66 23.11
N VAL A 421 12.29 32.68 23.22
CA VAL A 421 13.18 32.00 22.25
C VAL A 421 13.04 30.48 22.27
N THR A 422 12.62 29.88 23.39
CA THR A 422 12.32 28.43 23.49
C THR A 422 10.87 28.06 23.16
N ASN A 423 10.03 29.02 22.79
CA ASN A 423 8.68 28.76 22.29
C ASN A 423 8.74 28.65 20.74
N PRO A 424 8.46 27.47 20.15
CA PRO A 424 8.55 27.24 18.70
C PRO A 424 7.81 28.25 17.82
N VAL A 425 6.64 28.72 18.28
CA VAL A 425 5.79 29.66 17.51
C VAL A 425 6.38 31.07 17.55
N LEU A 426 6.86 31.51 18.72
CA LEU A 426 7.44 32.84 18.91
C LEU A 426 8.81 32.94 18.22
N ALA A 427 9.66 31.92 18.37
CA ALA A 427 10.95 31.82 17.70
C ALA A 427 10.82 31.80 16.17
N ALA A 428 9.83 31.08 15.62
CA ALA A 428 9.55 31.08 14.18
C ALA A 428 9.03 32.45 13.69
N ARG A 429 8.13 33.10 14.44
CA ARG A 429 7.67 34.47 14.11
C ARG A 429 8.82 35.47 14.13
N ALA A 430 9.73 35.34 15.08
CA ALA A 430 10.95 36.15 15.15
C ALA A 430 11.91 35.86 13.99
N PHE A 431 12.06 34.60 13.58
CA PHE A 431 12.85 34.24 12.41
C PHE A 431 12.31 34.87 11.11
N PHE A 432 10.98 35.00 10.97
CA PHE A 432 10.38 35.64 9.80
C PHE A 432 10.35 37.19 9.87
N GLY A 433 10.41 37.79 11.06
CA GLY A 433 10.42 39.26 11.26
C GLY A 433 9.14 39.82 11.91
N GLU A 434 8.15 38.97 12.15
CA GLU A 434 6.79 39.35 12.58
C GLU A 434 6.57 39.07 14.08
N ALA A 435 7.54 39.47 14.91
CA ALA A 435 7.55 39.22 16.35
C ALA A 435 7.67 40.49 17.19
N GLN A 436 6.62 40.81 17.95
CA GLN A 436 6.57 41.99 18.83
C GLN A 436 7.55 41.97 20.02
N HIS A 437 8.19 40.83 20.32
CA HIS A 437 9.08 40.66 21.47
C HIS A 437 10.58 40.86 21.16
N THR A 438 10.94 41.15 19.90
CA THR A 438 12.31 41.45 19.50
C THR A 438 12.35 42.60 18.49
N GLY A 439 13.43 43.37 18.51
CA GLY A 439 13.74 44.38 17.48
C GLY A 439 14.79 43.92 16.47
N ASN A 440 15.17 42.64 16.49
CA ASN A 440 16.09 42.07 15.50
C ASN A 440 15.36 41.80 14.18
N PRO A 441 15.95 42.13 13.02
CA PRO A 441 15.34 41.86 11.72
C PRO A 441 15.26 40.35 11.46
N GLY A 442 14.10 39.88 11.05
CA GLY A 442 13.90 38.53 10.55
C GLY A 442 14.03 38.46 9.02
N LEU A 443 13.78 37.28 8.45
CA LEU A 443 14.00 37.00 7.03
C LEU A 443 13.29 37.98 6.09
N LEU A 444 12.04 38.37 6.40
CA LEU A 444 11.27 39.29 5.58
C LEU A 444 11.81 40.72 5.59
N ASP A 445 12.54 41.11 6.66
CA ASP A 445 13.16 42.42 6.82
C ASP A 445 14.49 42.57 6.05
N ILE A 446 15.09 41.46 5.60
CA ILE A 446 16.38 41.45 4.90
C ILE A 446 16.18 41.86 3.42
N PRO A 447 16.70 43.01 2.95
CA PRO A 447 16.45 43.46 1.57
C PRO A 447 17.00 42.48 0.54
N GLY A 448 16.13 42.00 -0.36
CA GLY A 448 16.51 41.12 -1.47
C GLY A 448 16.69 39.65 -1.11
N TRP A 449 16.31 39.20 0.10
CA TRP A 449 16.42 37.80 0.55
C TRP A 449 15.82 36.78 -0.44
N GLN A 450 14.80 37.19 -1.20
CA GLN A 450 14.14 36.38 -2.23
C GLN A 450 15.12 35.85 -3.28
N ASN A 451 16.08 36.70 -3.68
CA ASN A 451 17.08 36.40 -4.71
C ASN A 451 18.42 35.90 -4.11
N MET A 452 18.54 35.82 -2.79
CA MET A 452 19.72 35.26 -2.15
C MET A 452 19.72 33.73 -2.26
N PRO A 453 20.87 33.07 -2.42
CA PRO A 453 21.00 31.65 -2.14
C PRO A 453 20.60 31.35 -0.68
N LEU A 454 20.08 30.16 -0.41
CA LEU A 454 19.46 29.80 0.89
C LEU A 454 20.37 30.11 2.09
N THR A 455 21.65 29.81 1.93
CA THR A 455 22.67 29.90 2.98
C THR A 455 22.97 31.35 3.40
N PRO A 456 23.30 32.28 2.47
CA PRO A 456 23.30 33.73 2.73
C PRO A 456 22.01 34.27 3.35
N ALA A 457 20.83 33.81 2.92
CA ALA A 457 19.55 34.28 3.46
C ALA A 457 19.35 33.85 4.93
N ALA A 458 19.63 32.59 5.27
CA ALA A 458 19.61 32.08 6.64
C ALA A 458 20.64 32.82 7.53
N GLN A 459 21.86 33.03 7.02
CA GLN A 459 22.94 33.68 7.74
C GLN A 459 22.68 35.18 8.00
N ALA A 460 21.99 35.88 7.10
CA ALA A 460 21.62 37.28 7.29
C ALA A 460 20.73 37.49 8.53
N VAL A 461 19.90 36.49 8.85
CA VAL A 461 19.06 36.46 10.05
C VAL A 461 19.84 35.95 11.27
N GLN A 462 20.45 34.76 11.19
CA GLN A 462 21.04 34.10 12.37
C GLN A 462 22.39 34.67 12.82
N ARG A 463 23.20 35.19 11.89
CA ARG A 463 24.58 35.66 12.14
C ARG A 463 25.43 34.59 12.86
N SER A 464 25.30 33.34 12.42
CA SER A 464 25.98 32.18 13.00
C SER A 464 27.50 32.21 12.75
N GLY A 465 28.25 31.49 13.59
CA GLY A 465 29.71 31.34 13.46
C GLY A 465 30.16 30.45 12.30
N TYR A 466 29.24 29.72 11.67
CA TYR A 466 29.51 28.75 10.60
C TYR A 466 28.58 29.00 9.40
N PRO A 467 28.82 30.08 8.62
CA PRO A 467 27.86 30.59 7.63
C PRO A 467 27.50 29.59 6.54
N ASP A 468 28.43 28.73 6.10
CA ASP A 468 28.23 27.82 4.97
C ASP A 468 27.46 26.53 5.33
N ALA A 469 27.22 26.29 6.62
CA ALA A 469 26.71 25.00 7.10
C ALA A 469 25.22 24.74 6.79
N TYR A 470 24.47 25.73 6.29
CA TYR A 470 23.07 25.58 5.91
C TYR A 470 22.87 24.85 4.56
N ALA A 471 23.83 24.93 3.64
CA ALA A 471 23.70 24.46 2.26
C ALA A 471 23.40 22.95 2.14
N GLN A 472 23.99 22.15 3.03
CA GLN A 472 23.81 20.68 3.06
C GLN A 472 22.37 20.23 3.39
N TRP A 473 21.48 21.15 3.76
CA TRP A 473 20.08 20.87 4.12
C TRP A 473 19.07 21.38 3.08
N GLU A 474 19.52 21.98 1.98
CA GLU A 474 18.64 22.64 0.99
C GLU A 474 17.65 21.67 0.34
N ASP A 475 18.11 20.49 -0.08
CA ASP A 475 17.28 19.43 -0.68
C ASP A 475 16.23 18.89 0.30
N VAL A 476 16.65 18.53 1.52
CA VAL A 476 15.74 17.97 2.55
C VAL A 476 14.74 19.01 3.05
N ALA A 477 15.16 20.27 3.14
CA ALA A 477 14.26 21.37 3.42
C ALA A 477 13.28 21.59 2.26
N GLY A 478 13.69 21.30 1.02
CA GLY A 478 12.84 21.17 -0.17
C GLY A 478 11.76 20.12 0.05
N ASP A 479 12.13 18.86 0.28
CA ASP A 479 11.19 17.75 0.52
C ASP A 479 10.17 18.05 1.63
N ILE A 480 10.63 18.62 2.76
CA ILE A 480 9.77 19.02 3.89
C ILE A 480 8.86 20.20 3.50
N THR A 481 9.33 21.13 2.67
CA THR A 481 8.54 22.27 2.16
C THR A 481 7.56 21.85 1.08
N ASP A 482 7.86 20.82 0.29
CA ASP A 482 6.93 20.26 -0.68
C ASP A 482 5.79 19.52 0.03
N LEU A 483 6.12 18.78 1.10
CA LEU A 483 5.14 18.07 1.93
C LEU A 483 4.30 19.01 2.83
N LEU A 484 4.83 20.18 3.24
CA LEU A 484 4.16 21.07 4.21
C LEU A 484 3.76 22.46 3.67
N GLY A 485 4.29 22.89 2.53
CA GLY A 485 4.09 24.23 1.97
C GLY A 485 3.20 24.27 0.73
N GLY A 486 2.50 23.18 0.39
CA GLY A 486 1.63 23.05 -0.80
C GLY A 486 0.56 24.14 -0.96
N ASP A 487 0.25 24.87 0.10
CA ASP A 487 -0.73 25.96 0.15
C ASP A 487 -0.11 27.37 0.27
N LEU A 488 1.22 27.50 0.26
CA LEU A 488 1.96 28.77 0.30
C LEU A 488 2.23 29.34 -1.11
N PRO A 489 2.31 30.68 -1.27
CA PRO A 489 2.58 31.30 -2.57
C PRO A 489 4.03 31.11 -3.02
N ASP A 490 4.25 31.11 -4.34
CA ASP A 490 5.58 31.23 -4.93
C ASP A 490 6.08 32.69 -4.95
N LEU A 491 7.36 32.89 -5.27
CA LEU A 491 7.89 34.23 -5.52
C LEU A 491 7.31 34.81 -6.82
N PRO A 492 6.97 36.12 -6.86
CA PRO A 492 6.51 36.75 -8.09
C PRO A 492 7.64 36.83 -9.13
N ASP A 493 7.37 36.31 -10.34
CA ASP A 493 8.33 36.24 -11.44
C ASP A 493 8.94 37.60 -11.81
N ASN A 494 10.27 37.65 -11.82
CA ASN A 494 11.07 38.80 -12.28
C ASN A 494 11.63 38.62 -13.70
N GLY A 495 10.84 38.01 -14.59
CA GLY A 495 10.84 38.28 -16.04
C GLY A 495 12.08 37.92 -16.87
N SER A 496 13.04 37.16 -16.33
CA SER A 496 14.26 36.79 -17.05
C SER A 496 14.15 35.40 -17.70
N THR A 497 13.87 35.37 -19.01
CA THR A 497 13.85 34.13 -19.79
C THR A 497 15.27 33.67 -20.15
N THR A 498 15.65 32.47 -19.70
CA THR A 498 16.66 31.67 -20.40
C THR A 498 16.19 30.22 -20.51
N ASN A 499 15.84 29.81 -21.72
CA ASN A 499 15.50 28.42 -22.02
C ASN A 499 16.77 27.57 -21.92
N VAL A 500 16.74 26.52 -21.07
CA VAL A 500 17.57 25.33 -21.26
C VAL A 500 16.63 24.17 -21.53
N ALA A 501 16.50 23.81 -22.80
CA ALA A 501 15.73 22.65 -23.20
C ALA A 501 16.57 21.38 -22.96
N ASN A 502 16.02 20.40 -22.22
CA ASN A 502 16.15 19.01 -22.66
C ASN A 502 15.01 18.12 -22.11
N CYS A 503 14.00 17.92 -22.97
CA CYS A 503 12.86 16.99 -22.94
C CYS A 503 11.73 17.64 -23.78
N GLN A 504 11.98 17.87 -25.08
CA GLN A 504 11.02 18.61 -25.93
C GLN A 504 10.06 17.66 -26.65
N GLY A 505 8.78 17.73 -26.25
CA GLY A 505 7.67 16.96 -26.82
C GLY A 505 7.39 15.69 -26.00
N GLU A 506 6.35 15.62 -25.15
CA GLU A 506 5.13 16.44 -25.09
C GLU A 506 4.86 16.98 -23.67
N THR A 507 4.63 18.29 -23.57
CA THR A 507 3.80 18.84 -22.49
C THR A 507 2.38 18.34 -22.64
N ILE A 508 1.65 18.12 -21.52
CA ILE A 508 0.19 18.22 -21.61
C ILE A 508 -0.13 19.61 -22.15
N ASN A 509 -0.72 19.65 -23.34
CA ASN A 509 -1.29 20.89 -23.85
C ASN A 509 -2.40 21.32 -22.88
N PRO A 510 -2.45 22.59 -22.45
CA PRO A 510 -3.50 23.08 -21.56
C PRO A 510 -4.89 22.70 -22.08
N VAL A 511 -5.60 21.85 -21.33
CA VAL A 511 -6.94 21.38 -21.70
C VAL A 511 -7.96 22.29 -21.03
N THR A 512 -8.78 22.97 -21.84
CA THR A 512 -9.88 23.79 -21.34
C THR A 512 -11.15 22.95 -21.28
N VAL A 513 -11.53 22.59 -20.06
CA VAL A 513 -12.73 21.82 -19.75
C VAL A 513 -13.84 22.73 -19.22
N GLY A 514 -15.11 22.34 -19.43
CA GLY A 514 -16.25 23.11 -18.94
C GLY A 514 -17.41 22.24 -18.44
N THR A 515 -18.32 22.85 -17.68
CA THR A 515 -19.59 22.23 -17.31
C THR A 515 -20.74 23.23 -17.33
N LEU A 516 -21.92 22.76 -17.75
CA LEU A 516 -23.14 23.56 -17.84
C LEU A 516 -24.39 22.68 -17.70
N ASN A 517 -25.20 22.91 -16.67
CA ASN A 517 -26.58 22.42 -16.65
C ASN A 517 -27.40 23.22 -17.69
N LEU A 518 -27.98 22.54 -18.67
CA LEU A 518 -28.63 23.19 -19.83
C LEU A 518 -30.06 23.67 -19.58
N LEU A 519 -30.64 23.35 -18.42
CA LEU A 519 -32.08 23.40 -18.15
C LEU A 519 -32.88 22.53 -19.15
N GLY A 520 -33.37 21.39 -18.68
CA GLY A 520 -33.98 20.38 -19.53
C GLY A 520 -35.21 20.83 -20.32
N ALA A 521 -35.37 20.29 -21.53
CA ALA A 521 -36.45 20.63 -22.47
C ALA A 521 -37.83 20.64 -21.81
N GLY A 522 -38.10 19.64 -20.96
CA GLY A 522 -39.36 19.49 -20.20
C GLY A 522 -39.67 20.56 -19.15
N HIS A 523 -38.80 21.56 -18.97
CA HIS A 523 -39.07 22.78 -18.20
C HIS A 523 -39.39 24.00 -19.09
N THR A 524 -39.27 23.85 -20.41
CA THR A 524 -39.32 24.91 -21.43
C THR A 524 -39.83 24.36 -22.79
N ASP A 525 -40.71 23.36 -22.77
CA ASP A 525 -41.29 22.81 -24.00
C ASP A 525 -42.34 23.78 -24.56
N LYS A 526 -42.90 24.65 -23.71
CA LYS A 526 -43.80 25.74 -24.08
C LYS A 526 -43.31 27.10 -23.58
N ALA A 527 -43.56 28.15 -24.37
CA ALA A 527 -43.26 29.52 -23.97
C ALA A 527 -44.03 29.88 -22.67
N GLY A 528 -43.30 30.36 -21.66
CA GLY A 528 -43.85 30.72 -20.35
C GLY A 528 -43.93 29.58 -19.33
N GLU A 529 -43.61 28.34 -19.69
CA GLU A 529 -43.62 27.17 -18.78
C GLU A 529 -42.63 27.34 -17.61
N ARG A 530 -41.47 27.95 -17.88
CA ARG A 530 -40.61 28.55 -16.86
C ARG A 530 -40.58 30.08 -17.05
N PRO A 531 -41.09 30.89 -16.11
CA PRO A 531 -41.23 32.33 -16.28
C PRO A 531 -39.94 33.04 -16.72
N GLY A 532 -40.01 33.68 -17.88
CA GLY A 532 -38.92 34.46 -18.45
C GLY A 532 -37.85 33.69 -19.22
N TYR A 533 -37.96 32.36 -19.35
CA TYR A 533 -37.09 31.55 -20.21
C TYR A 533 -37.77 31.31 -21.57
N ASP A 534 -36.98 31.33 -22.65
CA ASP A 534 -37.40 30.90 -23.98
C ASP A 534 -37.43 29.36 -24.08
N THR A 535 -38.06 28.85 -25.14
CA THR A 535 -38.13 27.42 -25.43
C THR A 535 -36.74 26.81 -25.70
N TRP A 536 -36.58 25.52 -25.41
CA TRP A 536 -35.26 24.86 -25.43
C TRP A 536 -34.53 24.97 -26.78
N ASP A 537 -35.27 25.00 -27.88
CA ASP A 537 -34.79 25.09 -29.27
C ASP A 537 -34.13 26.44 -29.58
N LYS A 538 -34.60 27.52 -28.94
CA LYS A 538 -33.99 28.85 -29.02
C LYS A 538 -32.80 29.00 -28.08
N ARG A 539 -32.82 28.33 -26.92
CA ARG A 539 -31.76 28.41 -25.91
C ARG A 539 -30.52 27.60 -26.28
N LEU A 540 -30.69 26.39 -26.82
CA LEU A 540 -29.59 25.46 -27.12
C LEU A 540 -28.50 26.06 -28.05
N PRO A 541 -28.83 26.78 -29.14
CA PRO A 541 -27.82 27.45 -29.97
C PRO A 541 -27.05 28.56 -29.24
N GLY A 542 -27.68 29.21 -28.26
CA GLY A 542 -27.01 30.15 -27.35
C GLY A 542 -26.02 29.43 -26.43
N ALA A 543 -26.45 28.33 -25.81
CA ALA A 543 -25.60 27.54 -24.91
C ALA A 543 -24.36 26.98 -25.61
N MET A 544 -24.53 26.36 -26.77
CA MET A 544 -23.41 25.82 -27.56
C MET A 544 -22.43 26.92 -27.98
N ARG A 545 -22.94 28.08 -28.42
CA ARG A 545 -22.10 29.23 -28.77
C ARG A 545 -21.33 29.78 -27.57
N THR A 546 -21.90 29.77 -26.38
CA THR A 546 -21.19 30.22 -25.16
C THR A 546 -20.09 29.24 -24.75
N ILE A 547 -20.31 27.92 -24.89
CA ILE A 547 -19.26 26.89 -24.69
C ILE A 547 -18.11 27.11 -25.69
N GLU A 548 -18.43 27.31 -26.97
CA GLU A 548 -17.43 27.55 -28.02
C GLU A 548 -16.64 28.84 -27.83
N ASN A 549 -17.32 29.96 -27.51
CA ASN A 549 -16.68 31.24 -27.25
C ASN A 549 -15.79 31.22 -26.00
N ALA A 550 -16.00 30.27 -25.08
CA ALA A 550 -15.15 30.08 -23.90
C ALA A 550 -13.89 29.25 -24.18
N GLY A 551 -13.70 28.74 -25.41
CA GLY A 551 -12.56 27.90 -25.77
C GLY A 551 -12.59 26.52 -25.12
N VAL A 552 -13.75 26.05 -24.67
CA VAL A 552 -13.91 24.71 -24.08
C VAL A 552 -13.83 23.66 -25.18
N THR A 553 -13.01 22.63 -24.98
CA THR A 553 -12.79 21.54 -25.95
C THR A 553 -13.35 20.20 -25.47
N ILE A 554 -13.64 20.08 -24.16
CA ILE A 554 -14.42 18.98 -23.55
C ILE A 554 -15.39 19.56 -22.52
N ALA A 555 -16.69 19.24 -22.61
CA ALA A 555 -17.70 19.73 -21.67
C ALA A 555 -18.60 18.64 -21.09
N GLY A 556 -18.93 18.73 -19.81
CA GLY A 556 -20.04 17.99 -19.20
C GLY A 556 -21.33 18.79 -19.28
N LEU A 557 -22.41 18.16 -19.74
CA LEU A 557 -23.74 18.76 -19.80
C LEU A 557 -24.71 17.99 -18.91
N GLN A 558 -25.54 18.73 -18.17
CA GLN A 558 -26.59 18.18 -17.30
C GLN A 558 -27.99 18.60 -17.78
N GLU A 559 -29.00 17.83 -17.37
CA GLU A 559 -30.42 17.96 -17.78
C GLU A 559 -30.68 17.91 -19.30
N VAL A 560 -29.83 17.26 -20.08
CA VAL A 560 -30.02 17.07 -21.53
C VAL A 560 -31.21 16.13 -21.79
N HIS A 561 -32.41 16.70 -21.98
CA HIS A 561 -33.62 15.94 -22.27
C HIS A 561 -33.70 15.54 -23.75
N GLY A 562 -34.54 14.54 -24.07
CA GLY A 562 -34.60 13.90 -25.39
C GLY A 562 -34.52 14.83 -26.61
N PRO A 563 -35.33 15.91 -26.70
CA PRO A 563 -35.26 16.85 -27.83
C PRO A 563 -33.90 17.57 -27.95
N GLN A 564 -33.30 17.97 -26.82
CA GLN A 564 -31.96 18.58 -26.80
C GLN A 564 -30.86 17.57 -27.14
N ALA A 565 -30.96 16.33 -26.64
CA ALA A 565 -30.02 15.26 -26.97
C ALA A 565 -30.04 14.96 -28.48
N ASN A 566 -31.23 14.83 -29.06
CA ASN A 566 -31.42 14.65 -30.50
C ASN A 566 -30.88 15.86 -31.28
N ALA A 567 -31.07 17.09 -30.80
CA ALA A 567 -30.52 18.28 -31.46
C ALA A 567 -28.99 18.32 -31.40
N LEU A 568 -28.36 17.96 -30.28
CA LEU A 568 -26.90 17.84 -30.17
C LEU A 568 -26.36 16.77 -31.14
N GLU A 569 -26.98 15.59 -31.19
CA GLU A 569 -26.57 14.48 -32.06
C GLU A 569 -26.81 14.75 -33.56
N ASN A 570 -27.84 15.53 -33.93
CA ASN A 570 -28.16 15.76 -35.35
C ASN A 570 -27.66 17.10 -35.90
N GLN A 571 -27.64 18.17 -35.10
CA GLN A 571 -27.29 19.53 -35.55
C GLN A 571 -25.84 19.91 -35.23
N TYR A 572 -25.24 19.34 -34.18
CA TYR A 572 -23.89 19.72 -33.71
C TYR A 572 -22.83 18.63 -33.94
N ALA A 573 -23.22 17.41 -34.32
CA ALA A 573 -22.31 16.27 -34.48
C ALA A 573 -21.21 16.42 -35.55
N ALA A 574 -21.32 17.41 -36.45
CA ALA A 574 -20.25 17.76 -37.38
C ALA A 574 -18.97 18.23 -36.66
N LYS A 575 -19.11 18.85 -35.48
CA LYS A 575 -17.99 19.31 -34.64
C LYS A 575 -17.91 18.57 -33.32
N TRP A 576 -19.05 18.29 -32.70
CA TRP A 576 -19.11 17.76 -31.33
C TRP A 576 -19.31 16.24 -31.29
N GLY A 577 -18.44 15.54 -30.58
CA GLY A 577 -18.66 14.19 -30.09
C GLY A 577 -19.57 14.23 -28.88
N ILE A 578 -20.29 13.14 -28.60
CA ILE A 578 -21.26 13.07 -27.52
C ILE A 578 -21.37 11.64 -26.97
N TYR A 579 -21.34 11.50 -25.64
CA TYR A 579 -21.57 10.23 -24.96
C TYR A 579 -22.46 10.39 -23.71
N PRO A 580 -23.43 9.46 -23.49
CA PRO A 580 -23.96 8.53 -24.48
C PRO A 580 -24.64 9.29 -25.63
N ALA A 581 -24.44 8.89 -26.88
CA ALA A 581 -25.05 9.60 -28.01
C ALA A 581 -26.60 9.54 -27.95
N SER A 582 -27.14 8.36 -27.68
CA SER A 582 -28.58 8.09 -27.59
C SER A 582 -29.04 7.56 -26.22
N GLY A 583 -30.35 7.50 -26.01
CA GLY A 583 -30.96 6.90 -24.81
C GLY A 583 -31.48 7.90 -23.76
N LYS A 584 -32.03 7.36 -22.67
CA LYS A 584 -32.77 8.12 -21.63
C LYS A 584 -31.90 8.82 -20.59
N ALA A 585 -30.57 8.71 -20.66
CA ALA A 585 -29.69 9.46 -19.77
C ALA A 585 -29.94 10.96 -19.93
N GLN A 586 -29.77 11.74 -18.85
CA GLN A 586 -29.91 13.20 -18.87
C GLN A 586 -28.58 13.94 -18.72
N ASN A 587 -27.49 13.23 -18.47
CA ASN A 587 -26.14 13.81 -18.42
C ASN A 587 -25.35 13.34 -19.64
N ARG A 588 -24.44 14.19 -20.12
CA ARG A 588 -23.58 13.94 -21.29
C ARG A 588 -22.16 14.43 -21.01
N VAL A 589 -21.21 13.82 -21.70
CA VAL A 589 -19.91 14.45 -22.02
C VAL A 589 -19.92 14.72 -23.52
N ILE A 590 -19.52 15.93 -23.92
CA ILE A 590 -19.26 16.32 -25.31
C ILE A 590 -17.80 16.76 -25.48
N TRP A 591 -17.26 16.62 -26.68
CA TRP A 591 -15.87 17.00 -26.99
C TRP A 591 -15.74 17.49 -28.44
N ASP A 592 -14.76 18.35 -28.73
CA ASP A 592 -14.47 18.73 -30.11
C ASP A 592 -13.79 17.55 -30.84
N ARG A 593 -14.43 17.06 -31.91
CA ARG A 593 -13.94 15.91 -32.71
C ARG A 593 -12.65 16.21 -33.46
N ASN A 594 -12.32 17.47 -33.66
CA ASN A 594 -11.07 17.87 -34.33
C ASN A 594 -9.86 17.71 -33.38
N GLU A 595 -10.08 17.76 -32.06
CA GLU A 595 -9.05 17.65 -31.03
C GLU A 595 -9.07 16.32 -30.25
N TRP A 596 -10.22 15.65 -30.14
CA TRP A 596 -10.41 14.49 -29.28
C TRP A 596 -11.22 13.37 -29.95
N LYS A 597 -10.80 12.13 -29.71
CA LYS A 597 -11.55 10.90 -30.03
C LYS A 597 -11.85 10.11 -28.76
N GLN A 598 -13.02 9.50 -28.69
CA GLN A 598 -13.38 8.57 -27.62
C GLN A 598 -12.63 7.24 -27.79
N THR A 599 -12.03 6.73 -26.71
CA THR A 599 -11.39 5.40 -26.65
C THR A 599 -12.08 4.43 -25.69
N ASP A 600 -12.70 4.93 -24.62
CA ASP A 600 -13.66 4.17 -23.79
C ASP A 600 -14.82 5.10 -23.39
N GLY A 601 -15.98 4.53 -23.09
CA GLY A 601 -17.08 5.26 -22.47
C GLY A 601 -18.09 4.33 -21.82
N ARG A 602 -18.37 4.60 -20.55
CA ARG A 602 -19.25 3.80 -19.70
C ARG A 602 -20.15 4.69 -18.86
N LEU A 603 -21.27 4.12 -18.43
CA LEU A 603 -22.14 4.72 -17.42
C LEU A 603 -21.71 4.18 -16.05
N VAL A 604 -21.44 5.08 -15.10
CA VAL A 604 -21.12 4.75 -13.70
C VAL A 604 -22.30 5.17 -12.83
N ASP A 605 -22.87 4.21 -12.12
CA ASP A 605 -24.13 4.40 -11.38
C ASP A 605 -23.94 5.12 -10.04
N ILE A 606 -24.61 6.26 -9.88
CA ILE A 606 -24.75 6.95 -8.59
C ILE A 606 -26.23 6.96 -8.15
N PRO A 607 -26.53 6.84 -6.84
CA PRO A 607 -27.90 6.88 -6.36
C PRO A 607 -28.50 8.27 -6.49
N TYR A 608 -29.66 8.33 -7.13
CA TYR A 608 -30.41 9.56 -7.37
C TYR A 608 -31.68 9.61 -6.48
N PHE A 609 -32.67 10.42 -6.85
CA PHE A 609 -33.93 10.51 -6.09
C PHE A 609 -34.60 9.15 -5.85
N GLY A 610 -35.03 8.91 -4.62
CA GLY A 610 -35.63 7.65 -4.19
C GLY A 610 -34.64 6.47 -4.06
N GLY A 611 -33.34 6.72 -4.15
CA GLY A 611 -32.31 5.68 -4.04
C GLY A 611 -32.17 4.81 -5.29
N LYS A 612 -32.77 5.24 -6.40
CA LYS A 612 -32.59 4.61 -7.70
C LYS A 612 -31.27 5.06 -8.30
N ASP A 613 -30.43 4.11 -8.67
CA ASP A 613 -29.17 4.38 -9.37
C ASP A 613 -29.42 4.94 -10.79
N VAL A 614 -28.62 5.93 -11.16
CA VAL A 614 -28.63 6.61 -12.46
C VAL A 614 -27.20 6.67 -13.01
N GLY A 615 -27.02 6.15 -14.21
CA GLY A 615 -25.73 6.09 -14.90
C GLY A 615 -25.23 7.46 -15.32
N MET A 616 -24.07 7.86 -14.79
CA MET A 616 -23.34 9.09 -15.11
C MET A 616 -22.24 8.79 -16.14
N PRO A 617 -22.14 9.54 -17.25
CA PRO A 617 -21.20 9.23 -18.33
C PRO A 617 -19.75 9.55 -17.98
N LEU A 618 -18.94 8.50 -17.86
CA LEU A 618 -17.48 8.53 -17.74
C LEU A 618 -16.89 8.13 -19.10
N VAL A 619 -16.04 9.00 -19.66
CA VAL A 619 -15.48 8.87 -21.01
C VAL A 619 -13.97 8.98 -20.95
N GLN A 620 -13.25 8.09 -21.64
CA GLN A 620 -11.85 8.27 -21.95
C GLN A 620 -11.72 8.91 -23.32
N LEU A 621 -11.01 10.03 -23.37
CA LEU A 621 -10.72 10.77 -24.58
C LEU A 621 -9.21 10.73 -24.83
N THR A 622 -8.84 10.54 -26.09
CA THR A 622 -7.46 10.62 -26.58
C THR A 622 -7.37 11.77 -27.57
N SER A 623 -6.37 12.64 -27.45
CA SER A 623 -6.19 13.73 -28.40
C SER A 623 -5.90 13.17 -29.79
N THR A 624 -6.55 13.72 -30.81
CA THR A 624 -6.26 13.43 -32.23
C THR A 624 -4.95 14.07 -32.69
N THR A 625 -4.47 15.10 -31.98
CA THR A 625 -3.28 15.89 -32.35
C THR A 625 -2.03 15.47 -31.60
N THR A 626 -2.13 15.14 -30.30
CA THR A 626 -0.99 14.72 -29.46
C THR A 626 -1.06 13.28 -28.94
N GLY A 627 -2.21 12.60 -29.06
CA GLY A 627 -2.36 11.28 -28.43
C GLY A 627 -2.46 11.29 -26.89
N GLN A 628 -2.43 12.47 -26.25
CA GLN A 628 -2.67 12.64 -24.81
C GLN A 628 -4.00 11.99 -24.39
N VAL A 629 -4.02 11.26 -23.28
CA VAL A 629 -5.23 10.59 -22.76
C VAL A 629 -5.76 11.30 -21.51
N ILE A 630 -7.09 11.45 -21.42
CA ILE A 630 -7.79 12.02 -20.26
C ILE A 630 -9.12 11.29 -20.00
N TRP A 631 -9.45 11.09 -18.72
CA TRP A 631 -10.77 10.67 -18.28
C TRP A 631 -11.63 11.88 -17.91
N VAL A 632 -12.88 11.92 -18.37
CA VAL A 632 -13.85 12.97 -18.03
C VAL A 632 -15.18 12.36 -17.59
N TRP A 633 -15.66 12.76 -16.43
CA TRP A 633 -16.91 12.28 -15.83
C TRP A 633 -17.87 13.44 -15.58
N SER A 634 -19.06 13.38 -16.21
CA SER A 634 -20.12 14.38 -16.04
C SER A 634 -21.14 13.94 -14.99
N ILE A 635 -21.29 14.75 -13.93
CA ILE A 635 -22.11 14.47 -12.75
C ILE A 635 -23.36 15.36 -12.71
N HIS A 636 -24.47 14.80 -12.22
CA HIS A 636 -25.58 15.56 -11.67
C HIS A 636 -26.03 14.91 -10.36
N ASN A 637 -25.76 15.55 -9.22
CA ASN A 637 -26.11 15.04 -7.89
C ASN A 637 -27.58 15.32 -7.51
N PRO A 638 -28.16 14.59 -6.53
CA PRO A 638 -29.52 14.84 -6.06
C PRO A 638 -29.69 16.27 -5.49
N ALA A 639 -30.62 17.05 -6.03
CA ALA A 639 -30.81 18.45 -5.63
C ALA A 639 -31.45 18.66 -4.24
N ASN A 640 -32.01 17.61 -3.61
CA ASN A 640 -32.67 17.71 -2.30
C ASN A 640 -31.79 17.14 -1.18
N THR A 641 -31.70 17.90 -0.09
CA THR A 641 -30.80 17.71 1.05
C THR A 641 -31.53 17.32 2.34
N HIS A 642 -32.85 17.07 2.25
CA HIS A 642 -33.70 16.70 3.38
C HIS A 642 -34.14 15.23 3.31
N GLY A 643 -34.21 14.58 4.49
CA GLY A 643 -34.63 13.17 4.60
C GLY A 643 -33.73 12.20 3.84
N ASN A 644 -34.31 11.17 3.24
CA ASN A 644 -33.58 10.10 2.55
C ASN A 644 -32.67 10.61 1.40
N ALA A 645 -33.01 11.75 0.78
CA ALA A 645 -32.22 12.33 -0.30
C ALA A 645 -30.80 12.74 0.14
N ALA A 646 -30.62 13.15 1.40
CA ALA A 646 -29.30 13.44 1.96
C ALA A 646 -28.40 12.19 2.04
N ALA A 647 -28.98 11.04 2.37
CA ALA A 647 -28.26 9.76 2.44
C ALA A 647 -27.84 9.29 1.03
N HIS A 648 -28.73 9.43 0.04
CA HIS A 648 -28.40 9.13 -1.36
C HIS A 648 -27.29 10.05 -1.88
N ARG A 649 -27.35 11.36 -1.61
CA ARG A 649 -26.30 12.30 -2.01
C ARG A 649 -24.95 11.99 -1.35
N LYS A 650 -24.93 11.61 -0.07
CA LYS A 650 -23.70 11.18 0.62
C LYS A 650 -23.11 9.90 0.01
N GLU A 651 -23.93 8.93 -0.36
CA GLU A 651 -23.48 7.72 -1.05
C GLU A 651 -23.00 8.01 -2.48
N ALA A 652 -23.66 8.92 -3.21
CA ALA A 652 -23.20 9.39 -4.51
C ALA A 652 -21.80 10.01 -4.43
N LEU A 653 -21.57 10.89 -3.45
CA LEU A 653 -20.25 11.48 -3.20
C LEU A 653 -19.19 10.44 -2.83
N ARG A 654 -19.55 9.41 -2.03
CA ARG A 654 -18.64 8.30 -1.70
C ARG A 654 -18.24 7.50 -2.95
N ARG A 655 -19.20 7.19 -3.83
CA ARG A 655 -18.93 6.51 -5.11
C ARG A 655 -18.11 7.40 -6.06
N GLN A 656 -18.35 8.70 -6.04
CA GLN A 656 -17.61 9.67 -6.85
C GLN A 656 -16.14 9.77 -6.44
N LEU A 657 -15.86 9.90 -5.14
CA LEU A 657 -14.50 9.87 -4.61
C LEU A 657 -13.80 8.57 -4.99
N ALA A 658 -14.39 7.41 -4.67
CA ALA A 658 -13.79 6.10 -4.94
C ALA A 658 -13.46 5.91 -6.44
N THR A 659 -14.40 6.21 -7.34
CA THR A 659 -14.17 6.08 -8.79
C THR A 659 -13.05 7.00 -9.27
N MET A 660 -12.95 8.23 -8.72
CA MET A 660 -11.89 9.16 -9.09
C MET A 660 -10.53 8.79 -8.51
N THR A 661 -10.48 8.20 -7.31
CA THR A 661 -9.26 7.62 -6.72
C THR A 661 -8.78 6.41 -7.52
N ASP A 662 -9.69 5.53 -7.97
CA ASP A 662 -9.36 4.40 -8.85
C ASP A 662 -8.76 4.89 -10.18
N LEU A 663 -9.34 5.93 -10.78
CA LEU A 663 -8.79 6.55 -11.99
C LEU A 663 -7.44 7.23 -11.73
N ALA A 664 -7.27 7.92 -10.60
CA ALA A 664 -6.00 8.54 -10.19
C ALA A 664 -4.87 7.50 -10.09
N GLY A 665 -5.17 6.32 -9.53
CA GLY A 665 -4.24 5.21 -9.40
C GLY A 665 -3.71 4.64 -10.72
N THR A 666 -4.37 4.94 -11.86
CA THR A 666 -3.89 4.54 -13.20
C THR A 666 -2.77 5.43 -13.76
N GLY A 667 -2.50 6.57 -13.12
CA GLY A 667 -1.59 7.61 -13.65
C GLY A 667 -2.17 8.41 -14.82
N VAL A 668 -3.33 8.04 -15.37
CA VAL A 668 -4.01 8.82 -16.42
C VAL A 668 -4.69 10.05 -15.78
N PRO A 669 -4.52 11.26 -16.35
CA PRO A 669 -5.27 12.44 -15.95
C PRO A 669 -6.78 12.21 -15.91
N ALA A 670 -7.45 12.64 -14.84
CA ALA A 670 -8.89 12.46 -14.68
C ALA A 670 -9.56 13.75 -14.17
N VAL A 671 -10.72 14.09 -14.74
CA VAL A 671 -11.55 15.23 -14.36
C VAL A 671 -12.97 14.77 -14.04
N ILE A 672 -13.49 15.19 -12.90
CA ILE A 672 -14.90 15.08 -12.53
C ILE A 672 -15.51 16.48 -12.51
N LEU A 673 -16.57 16.67 -13.28
CA LEU A 673 -17.21 17.97 -13.47
C LEU A 673 -18.73 17.80 -13.53
N GLY A 674 -19.48 18.84 -13.17
CA GLY A 674 -20.94 18.75 -13.19
C GLY A 674 -21.65 19.63 -12.18
N ASP A 675 -22.97 19.46 -12.13
CA ASP A 675 -23.86 20.01 -11.12
C ASP A 675 -23.83 19.12 -9.88
N PHE A 676 -23.10 19.55 -8.84
CA PHE A 676 -23.01 18.82 -7.58
C PHE A 676 -24.12 19.19 -6.59
N ASN A 677 -24.97 20.17 -6.92
CA ASN A 677 -26.04 20.70 -6.08
C ASN A 677 -25.59 21.28 -4.71
N ASP A 678 -24.32 21.70 -4.58
CA ASP A 678 -23.74 22.21 -3.31
C ASP A 678 -24.48 23.44 -2.76
N GLY A 679 -24.84 24.41 -3.60
CA GLY A 679 -25.57 25.61 -3.20
C GLY A 679 -26.96 25.36 -2.58
N LYS A 680 -27.49 24.13 -2.67
CA LYS A 680 -28.77 23.71 -2.07
C LYS A 680 -28.61 23.01 -0.69
N ASP A 681 -27.38 22.73 -0.23
CA ASP A 681 -27.12 22.22 1.13
C ASP A 681 -26.63 23.27 2.13
N GLY A 682 -26.14 24.42 1.66
CA GLY A 682 -25.60 25.50 2.50
C GLY A 682 -24.27 25.19 3.20
N ASN A 683 -23.69 24.01 2.97
CA ASN A 683 -22.55 23.43 3.66
C ASN A 683 -21.40 23.00 2.72
N ASN A 684 -21.57 23.06 1.40
CA ASN A 684 -20.62 22.63 0.36
C ASN A 684 -20.23 21.14 0.50
N SER A 685 -21.23 20.29 0.68
CA SER A 685 -21.00 18.89 1.09
C SER A 685 -20.19 18.08 0.08
N SER A 686 -20.25 18.42 -1.21
CA SER A 686 -19.46 17.76 -2.26
C SER A 686 -18.01 18.23 -2.24
N HIS A 687 -17.76 19.52 -2.06
CA HIS A 687 -16.40 20.04 -1.94
C HIS A 687 -15.63 19.41 -0.77
N CYS A 688 -16.22 19.34 0.43
CA CYS A 688 -15.57 18.72 1.58
C CYS A 688 -15.37 17.20 1.40
N ALA A 689 -16.26 16.53 0.65
CA ALA A 689 -16.17 15.09 0.40
C ALA A 689 -15.14 14.72 -0.68
N LEU A 690 -14.90 15.60 -1.67
CA LEU A 690 -14.07 15.31 -2.84
C LEU A 690 -12.65 15.87 -2.75
N THR A 691 -12.44 16.97 -2.03
CA THR A 691 -11.10 17.58 -1.87
C THR A 691 -10.06 16.84 -1.01
N PRO A 692 -10.35 15.76 -0.26
CA PRO A 692 -9.29 14.96 0.35
C PRO A 692 -8.33 14.31 -0.66
N GLU A 693 -8.81 13.97 -1.86
CA GLU A 693 -8.03 13.29 -2.91
C GLU A 693 -7.99 14.08 -4.24
N LEU A 694 -8.87 15.06 -4.46
CA LEU A 694 -9.02 15.77 -5.74
C LEU A 694 -8.79 17.28 -5.60
N THR A 695 -8.15 17.89 -6.59
CA THR A 695 -7.92 19.34 -6.62
C THR A 695 -9.08 20.06 -7.31
N ASN A 696 -9.72 21.02 -6.64
CA ASN A 696 -10.76 21.85 -7.25
C ASN A 696 -10.16 22.99 -8.07
N ALA A 697 -10.71 23.27 -9.26
CA ALA A 697 -10.21 24.30 -10.17
C ALA A 697 -10.20 25.73 -9.59
N PHE A 698 -11.06 26.03 -8.61
CA PHE A 698 -11.14 27.34 -7.93
C PHE A 698 -10.41 27.36 -6.57
N GLY A 699 -9.66 26.30 -6.26
CA GLY A 699 -9.03 26.08 -4.96
C GLY A 699 -10.04 25.75 -3.86
N GLY A 700 -9.63 25.93 -2.61
CA GLY A 700 -10.37 25.47 -1.42
C GLY A 700 -9.50 24.51 -0.59
N SER A 701 -10.04 23.98 0.51
CA SER A 701 -9.33 22.98 1.33
C SER A 701 -10.32 22.02 1.97
N ALA A 702 -9.93 20.75 2.12
CA ALA A 702 -10.75 19.73 2.75
C ALA A 702 -10.94 19.96 4.26
N GLU A 703 -9.88 20.32 5.01
CA GLU A 703 -9.97 20.62 6.45
C GLU A 703 -9.06 21.81 6.88
N PRO A 704 -9.59 22.78 7.66
CA PRO A 704 -11.02 23.04 7.83
C PRO A 704 -11.67 23.25 6.47
N CYS A 705 -12.86 22.69 6.23
CA CYS A 705 -13.46 22.75 4.90
C CYS A 705 -13.69 24.21 4.47
N LYS A 706 -12.86 24.71 3.55
CA LYS A 706 -12.93 26.08 3.01
C LYS A 706 -13.38 26.00 1.57
N LYS A 707 -14.55 26.58 1.31
CA LYS A 707 -15.07 26.73 -0.05
C LYS A 707 -14.03 27.41 -0.98
N PRO A 708 -14.09 27.15 -2.29
CA PRO A 708 -13.35 27.94 -3.27
C PRO A 708 -13.68 29.44 -3.14
N LYS A 709 -12.69 30.31 -3.36
CA LYS A 709 -12.84 31.77 -3.11
C LYS A 709 -13.70 32.51 -4.16
N LYS A 710 -14.05 31.87 -5.28
CA LYS A 710 -14.88 32.44 -6.34
C LYS A 710 -16.16 31.63 -6.50
N ASP A 711 -17.27 32.33 -6.75
CA ASP A 711 -18.62 31.78 -6.71
C ASP A 711 -18.93 30.89 -7.93
N ALA A 712 -18.45 29.66 -7.88
CA ALA A 712 -19.05 28.51 -8.54
C ALA A 712 -19.89 27.76 -7.48
N PRO A 713 -21.12 28.21 -7.16
CA PRO A 713 -21.82 27.78 -5.94
C PRO A 713 -22.50 26.41 -6.06
N ILE A 714 -22.58 25.82 -7.24
CA ILE A 714 -23.40 24.63 -7.52
C ILE A 714 -22.65 23.67 -8.45
N ASP A 715 -22.12 24.21 -9.55
CA ASP A 715 -21.36 23.46 -10.54
C ASP A 715 -19.86 23.54 -10.23
N HIS A 716 -19.16 22.41 -10.27
CA HIS A 716 -17.74 22.35 -9.93
C HIS A 716 -16.94 21.53 -10.95
N ILE A 717 -15.62 21.73 -10.92
CA ILE A 717 -14.63 20.98 -11.67
C ILE A 717 -13.53 20.59 -10.68
N TYR A 718 -13.25 19.28 -10.58
CA TYR A 718 -12.15 18.72 -9.80
C TYR A 718 -11.31 17.79 -10.68
N SER A 719 -10.04 17.60 -10.33
CA SER A 719 -9.14 16.67 -11.01
C SER A 719 -8.35 15.79 -10.05
N ALA A 720 -7.96 14.62 -10.58
CA ALA A 720 -6.81 13.87 -10.12
C ALA A 720 -5.68 13.98 -11.16
N ASN A 721 -4.43 13.98 -10.68
CA ASN A 721 -3.21 14.04 -11.50
C ASN A 721 -3.13 15.23 -12.47
N LEU A 722 -3.81 16.35 -12.17
CA LEU A 722 -3.74 17.59 -12.94
C LEU A 722 -3.70 18.81 -12.02
N THR A 723 -2.90 19.80 -12.41
CA THR A 723 -2.85 21.15 -11.85
C THR A 723 -3.67 22.13 -12.70
N TRP A 724 -4.16 23.22 -12.10
CA TRP A 724 -5.03 24.21 -12.76
C TRP A 724 -4.28 25.52 -13.02
N ALA A 725 -4.27 26.01 -14.26
CA ALA A 725 -3.71 27.33 -14.60
C ALA A 725 -4.73 28.45 -14.44
N SER A 726 -6.00 28.18 -14.75
CA SER A 726 -7.07 29.16 -14.55
C SER A 726 -8.43 28.51 -14.38
N ALA A 727 -9.34 29.24 -13.74
CA ALA A 727 -10.74 28.87 -13.66
C ALA A 727 -11.63 30.13 -13.69
N LYS A 728 -12.74 30.05 -14.41
CA LYS A 728 -13.68 31.15 -14.68
C LYS A 728 -15.12 30.66 -14.52
N VAL A 729 -15.96 31.49 -13.90
CA VAL A 729 -17.42 31.35 -13.94
C VAL A 729 -17.95 32.39 -14.92
N ASP A 730 -18.73 31.96 -15.91
CA ASP A 730 -19.37 32.83 -16.89
C ASP A 730 -20.88 32.90 -16.62
N ASN A 731 -21.29 33.99 -15.97
CA ASN A 731 -22.68 34.25 -15.61
C ASN A 731 -23.56 34.71 -16.80
N SER A 732 -23.03 34.83 -18.02
CA SER A 732 -23.81 35.27 -19.18
C SER A 732 -24.94 34.31 -19.53
N THR A 733 -24.76 33.00 -19.37
CA THR A 733 -25.82 32.01 -19.61
C THR A 733 -27.03 32.25 -18.71
N GLN A 734 -26.80 32.55 -17.43
CA GLN A 734 -27.85 32.84 -16.45
C GLN A 734 -28.46 34.23 -16.66
N ALA A 735 -27.63 35.27 -16.88
CA ALA A 735 -28.08 36.64 -17.10
C ALA A 735 -28.94 36.77 -18.38
N SER A 736 -28.56 36.08 -19.45
CA SER A 736 -29.32 36.00 -20.71
C SER A 736 -30.38 34.90 -20.74
N LYS A 737 -30.58 34.17 -19.63
CA LYS A 737 -31.58 33.09 -19.47
C LYS A 737 -31.50 31.98 -20.53
N ILE A 738 -30.28 31.71 -20.99
CA ILE A 738 -29.92 30.58 -21.84
C ILE A 738 -29.96 29.29 -21.03
N ALA A 739 -29.47 29.34 -19.79
CA ALA A 739 -29.55 28.29 -18.78
C ALA A 739 -29.83 28.95 -17.42
N ASP A 740 -30.23 28.20 -16.41
CA ASP A 740 -30.36 28.70 -15.03
C ASP A 740 -29.06 28.56 -14.22
N HIS A 741 -28.05 27.89 -14.77
CA HIS A 741 -26.69 27.79 -14.22
C HIS A 741 -25.68 28.60 -15.06
N PRO A 742 -24.61 29.14 -14.44
CA PRO A 742 -23.49 29.73 -15.17
C PRO A 742 -22.66 28.66 -15.89
N LEU A 743 -21.99 29.01 -16.99
CA LEU A 743 -20.96 28.13 -17.56
C LEU A 743 -19.71 28.18 -16.67
N VAL A 744 -19.30 27.04 -16.12
CA VAL A 744 -18.07 26.92 -15.33
C VAL A 744 -16.97 26.35 -16.23
N VAL A 745 -15.81 27.01 -16.25
CA VAL A 745 -14.67 26.68 -17.13
C VAL A 745 -13.38 26.61 -16.33
N ALA A 746 -12.54 25.63 -16.63
CA ALA A 746 -11.20 25.52 -16.08
C ALA A 746 -10.19 25.08 -17.16
N THR A 747 -8.99 25.62 -17.09
CA THR A 747 -7.87 25.24 -17.97
C THR A 747 -6.76 24.64 -17.13
N THR A 748 -6.31 23.43 -17.50
CA THR A 748 -5.19 22.78 -16.82
C THR A 748 -3.91 23.59 -17.01
N ALA A 749 -3.03 23.60 -16.01
CA ALA A 749 -1.68 24.11 -16.19
C ALA A 749 -0.89 23.12 -17.05
N GLY A 750 -0.31 23.60 -18.14
CA GLY A 750 0.62 22.83 -18.96
C GLY A 750 1.77 22.36 -18.07
N SER A 751 1.92 21.04 -17.96
CA SER A 751 2.79 20.38 -17.01
C SER A 751 3.34 19.09 -17.63
N SER A 752 4.50 18.65 -17.14
CA SER A 752 5.18 17.41 -17.52
C SER A 752 4.44 16.13 -17.07
N ALA A 753 3.30 16.26 -16.39
CA ALA A 753 2.44 15.16 -15.96
C ALA A 753 1.64 14.51 -17.11
N GLY A 754 2.31 14.02 -18.16
CA GLY A 754 1.67 13.55 -19.39
C GLY A 754 2.46 12.61 -20.28
N CYS A 755 3.09 11.59 -19.71
CA CYS A 755 3.57 10.44 -20.48
C CYS A 755 3.22 9.15 -19.74
N ALA A 756 2.82 8.11 -20.49
CA ALA A 756 2.81 6.76 -19.95
C ALA A 756 4.24 6.42 -19.51
N VAL A 757 4.42 5.98 -18.27
CA VAL A 757 5.75 5.82 -17.67
C VAL A 757 6.50 4.67 -18.35
N ALA A 758 7.43 5.01 -19.24
CA ALA A 758 8.54 4.13 -19.56
C ALA A 758 9.41 3.97 -18.31
N GLN A 759 9.77 2.73 -17.96
CA GLN A 759 10.66 2.47 -16.83
C GLN A 759 12.02 3.16 -17.09
N ALA A 760 12.46 3.99 -16.14
CA ALA A 760 13.70 4.72 -16.24
C ALA A 760 14.91 3.77 -16.37
N THR A 761 15.97 4.24 -17.03
CA THR A 761 17.22 3.51 -17.20
C THR A 761 18.40 4.35 -16.71
N ASN A 762 19.43 3.70 -16.16
CA ASN A 762 20.66 4.36 -15.72
C ASN A 762 21.62 4.69 -16.88
N TYR A 763 21.26 4.36 -18.12
CA TYR A 763 22.09 4.52 -19.31
C TYR A 763 21.56 5.63 -20.24
N ASN A 764 22.46 6.45 -20.79
CA ASN A 764 22.09 7.45 -21.79
C ASN A 764 21.93 6.80 -23.18
N LEU A 765 20.74 6.27 -23.45
CA LEU A 765 20.45 5.53 -24.69
C LEU A 765 19.95 6.41 -25.85
N GLY A 766 19.60 7.68 -25.64
CA GLY A 766 18.90 8.49 -26.66
C GLY A 766 17.50 7.94 -26.99
N PRO A 767 16.88 8.34 -28.13
CA PRO A 767 15.51 7.95 -28.49
C PRO A 767 15.41 6.49 -28.99
N VAL A 768 15.50 5.54 -28.06
CA VAL A 768 15.31 4.11 -28.29
C VAL A 768 13.87 3.64 -28.08
N LYS A 769 13.52 2.46 -28.61
CA LYS A 769 12.21 1.84 -28.43
C LYS A 769 12.06 1.22 -27.03
N PRO A 770 10.85 1.19 -26.43
CA PRO A 770 10.64 0.72 -25.05
C PRO A 770 11.17 -0.68 -24.77
N GLN A 771 11.04 -1.60 -25.74
CA GLN A 771 11.59 -2.96 -25.64
C GLN A 771 13.12 -2.98 -25.47
N LEU A 772 13.84 -2.08 -26.13
CA LEU A 772 15.30 -2.00 -25.98
C LEU A 772 15.68 -1.45 -24.61
N THR A 773 14.94 -0.45 -24.10
CA THR A 773 15.12 0.06 -22.74
C THR A 773 14.93 -1.06 -21.69
N GLN A 774 13.91 -1.92 -21.86
CA GLN A 774 13.69 -3.08 -21.00
C GLN A 774 14.86 -4.07 -21.07
N LEU A 775 15.35 -4.40 -22.27
CA LEU A 775 16.49 -5.30 -22.45
C LEU A 775 17.77 -4.76 -21.78
N VAL A 776 18.05 -3.46 -21.96
CA VAL A 776 19.23 -2.81 -21.37
C VAL A 776 19.14 -2.74 -19.85
N ASN A 777 17.94 -2.50 -19.29
CA ASN A 777 17.72 -2.53 -17.84
C ASN A 777 17.92 -3.91 -17.21
N ILE A 778 17.73 -4.99 -17.98
CA ILE A 778 18.03 -6.36 -17.53
C ILE A 778 19.54 -6.63 -17.67
N LEU A 779 20.08 -6.54 -18.89
CA LEU A 779 21.44 -7.01 -19.19
C LEU A 779 22.55 -6.07 -18.67
N GLY A 780 22.31 -4.76 -18.62
CA GLY A 780 23.30 -3.77 -18.20
C GLY A 780 23.80 -4.00 -16.77
N PRO A 781 22.90 -3.98 -15.76
CA PRO A 781 23.27 -4.25 -14.37
C PRO A 781 23.73 -5.69 -14.15
N MET A 782 23.07 -6.67 -14.78
CA MET A 782 23.36 -8.11 -14.61
C MET A 782 24.81 -8.49 -14.96
N PHE A 783 25.41 -7.81 -15.95
CA PHE A 783 26.79 -8.04 -16.38
C PHE A 783 27.74 -6.91 -16.01
N ASP A 784 27.37 -6.04 -15.06
CA ASP A 784 28.12 -4.87 -14.57
C ASP A 784 28.61 -3.92 -15.69
N ILE A 785 27.83 -3.78 -16.76
CA ILE A 785 28.14 -2.92 -17.90
C ILE A 785 28.01 -1.46 -17.47
N LYS A 786 29.09 -0.67 -17.62
CA LYS A 786 29.14 0.73 -17.16
C LYS A 786 28.66 1.74 -18.20
N THR A 787 28.61 1.35 -19.47
CA THR A 787 28.24 2.24 -20.57
C THR A 787 27.55 1.41 -21.65
N VAL A 788 26.39 1.88 -22.11
CA VAL A 788 25.64 1.26 -23.19
C VAL A 788 25.38 2.31 -24.27
N GLY A 789 25.78 2.03 -25.50
CA GLY A 789 25.50 2.88 -26.66
C GLY A 789 24.13 2.56 -27.25
N GLY A 790 23.19 3.51 -27.21
CA GLY A 790 21.86 3.36 -27.79
C GLY A 790 21.72 3.98 -29.19
N TYR A 791 20.71 4.83 -29.37
CA TYR A 791 20.37 5.48 -30.63
C TYR A 791 21.53 6.29 -31.23
N ARG A 792 21.73 6.15 -32.55
CA ARG A 792 22.71 6.91 -33.34
C ARG A 792 22.15 7.18 -34.74
N GLU A 793 21.79 8.44 -35.02
CA GLU A 793 21.23 8.85 -36.33
C GLU A 793 22.19 8.64 -37.51
N SER A 794 23.51 8.77 -37.27
CA SER A 794 24.55 8.61 -38.29
C SER A 794 24.96 7.16 -38.58
N ALA A 795 24.34 6.18 -37.93
CA ALA A 795 24.67 4.77 -38.12
C ALA A 795 24.04 4.20 -39.41
N THR A 796 24.65 3.15 -39.97
CA THR A 796 24.36 2.65 -41.33
C THR A 796 23.39 1.46 -41.36
N ASP A 797 22.83 1.10 -40.21
CA ASP A 797 21.94 -0.03 -39.94
C ASP A 797 20.49 0.46 -39.72
N PRO A 798 19.69 0.74 -40.78
CA PRO A 798 18.41 1.46 -40.67
C PRO A 798 17.33 0.78 -39.79
N ASN A 799 17.53 -0.47 -39.39
CA ASN A 799 16.64 -1.23 -38.49
C ASN A 799 17.26 -1.48 -37.09
N GLY A 800 18.40 -0.87 -36.76
CA GLY A 800 19.12 -1.00 -35.48
C GLY A 800 19.22 0.34 -34.75
N HIS A 801 20.41 0.93 -34.66
CA HIS A 801 20.64 2.17 -33.88
C HIS A 801 19.80 3.37 -34.33
N PRO A 802 19.64 3.70 -35.63
CA PRO A 802 18.76 4.78 -36.09
C PRO A 802 17.27 4.46 -35.90
N ALA A 803 16.89 3.19 -35.77
CA ALA A 803 15.52 2.77 -35.45
C ALA A 803 15.23 2.74 -33.94
N GLY A 804 16.27 2.87 -33.10
CA GLY A 804 16.18 2.71 -31.66
C GLY A 804 16.03 1.26 -31.19
N LEU A 805 16.47 0.29 -32.00
CA LEU A 805 16.31 -1.16 -31.78
C LEU A 805 17.62 -1.91 -31.45
N ALA A 806 18.78 -1.24 -31.50
CA ALA A 806 20.07 -1.84 -31.17
C ALA A 806 20.81 -1.13 -30.02
N ALA A 807 21.51 -1.92 -29.20
CA ALA A 807 22.34 -1.47 -28.09
C ALA A 807 23.74 -2.12 -28.10
N ASP A 808 24.77 -1.30 -27.85
CA ASP A 808 26.17 -1.70 -27.69
C ASP A 808 26.54 -1.73 -26.20
N PHE A 809 26.80 -2.91 -25.63
CA PHE A 809 27.20 -3.05 -24.23
C PHE A 809 28.72 -2.91 -24.10
N MET A 810 29.24 -1.74 -23.74
CA MET A 810 30.67 -1.47 -23.81
C MET A 810 31.48 -2.24 -22.77
N VAL A 811 32.52 -2.96 -23.22
CA VAL A 811 33.48 -3.71 -22.39
C VAL A 811 34.93 -3.35 -22.77
N PRO A 812 35.88 -3.34 -21.81
CA PRO A 812 37.26 -2.98 -22.12
C PRO A 812 37.94 -4.04 -22.99
N LEU A 813 38.82 -3.63 -23.92
CA LEU A 813 39.65 -4.51 -24.76
C LEU A 813 40.77 -5.21 -23.95
N THR A 814 40.36 -6.05 -23.01
CA THR A 814 41.22 -6.86 -22.15
C THR A 814 40.67 -8.28 -22.06
N PRO A 815 41.45 -9.28 -21.61
CA PRO A 815 40.93 -10.63 -21.36
C PRO A 815 39.71 -10.66 -20.41
N ALA A 816 39.68 -9.76 -19.42
CA ALA A 816 38.57 -9.63 -18.47
C ALA A 816 37.30 -9.06 -19.13
N GLY A 817 37.42 -7.96 -19.90
CA GLY A 817 36.28 -7.41 -20.64
C GLY A 817 35.78 -8.34 -21.75
N LYS A 818 36.67 -9.14 -22.37
CA LYS A 818 36.26 -10.21 -23.27
C LYS A 818 35.44 -11.28 -22.53
N ALA A 819 35.88 -11.73 -21.36
CA ALA A 819 35.13 -12.71 -20.57
C ALA A 819 33.76 -12.17 -20.12
N GLN A 820 33.69 -10.89 -19.75
CA GLN A 820 32.43 -10.17 -19.43
C GLN A 820 31.48 -10.16 -20.64
N GLY A 821 31.97 -9.81 -21.83
CA GLY A 821 31.18 -9.84 -23.07
C GLY A 821 30.77 -11.25 -23.50
N ASP A 822 31.64 -12.25 -23.36
CA ASP A 822 31.31 -13.66 -23.64
C ASP A 822 30.17 -14.17 -22.72
N ALA A 823 30.16 -13.77 -21.45
CA ALA A 823 29.12 -14.16 -20.49
C ALA A 823 27.76 -13.51 -20.83
N LEU A 824 27.74 -12.20 -21.10
CA LEU A 824 26.54 -11.47 -21.52
C LEU A 824 25.93 -12.10 -22.78
N VAL A 825 26.78 -12.41 -23.77
CA VAL A 825 26.37 -12.95 -25.06
C VAL A 825 25.86 -14.39 -24.96
N ALA A 826 26.48 -15.23 -24.11
CA ALA A 826 25.99 -16.58 -23.86
C ALA A 826 24.58 -16.57 -23.24
N TYR A 827 24.34 -15.68 -22.28
CA TYR A 827 23.02 -15.50 -21.67
C TYR A 827 21.99 -14.96 -22.66
N ALA A 828 22.32 -13.87 -23.36
CA ALA A 828 21.45 -13.28 -24.38
C ALA A 828 21.11 -14.25 -25.52
N GLN A 829 22.05 -15.12 -25.92
CA GLN A 829 21.82 -16.18 -26.90
C GLN A 829 20.88 -17.28 -26.38
N ALA A 830 21.03 -17.70 -25.12
CA ALA A 830 20.16 -18.71 -24.50
C ALA A 830 18.70 -18.22 -24.34
N HIS A 831 18.52 -16.95 -23.96
CA HIS A 831 17.21 -16.34 -23.66
C HIS A 831 16.63 -15.49 -24.81
N ALA A 832 17.18 -15.63 -26.02
CA ALA A 832 16.90 -14.71 -27.14
C ALA A 832 15.40 -14.55 -27.49
N ARG A 833 14.57 -15.59 -27.30
CA ARG A 833 13.12 -15.52 -27.54
C ARG A 833 12.37 -14.70 -26.49
N GLU A 834 12.73 -14.87 -25.21
CA GLU A 834 12.12 -14.18 -24.06
C GLU A 834 12.54 -12.70 -24.02
N LEU A 835 13.80 -12.45 -24.40
CA LEU A 835 14.41 -11.12 -24.54
C LEU A 835 14.10 -10.44 -25.89
N GLY A 836 13.28 -11.05 -26.76
CA GLY A 836 12.86 -10.44 -28.03
C GLY A 836 14.00 -10.10 -29.01
N ILE A 837 15.14 -10.78 -28.89
CA ILE A 837 16.35 -10.54 -29.67
C ILE A 837 16.19 -11.05 -31.10
N ASP A 838 16.66 -10.26 -32.06
CA ASP A 838 16.76 -10.61 -33.47
C ASP A 838 18.14 -11.22 -33.79
N TYR A 839 19.20 -10.46 -33.48
CA TYR A 839 20.58 -10.90 -33.65
C TYR A 839 21.54 -10.30 -32.61
N ILE A 840 22.68 -10.97 -32.46
CA ILE A 840 23.79 -10.58 -31.60
C ILE A 840 25.07 -10.60 -32.44
N ILE A 841 25.88 -9.56 -32.32
CA ILE A 841 27.23 -9.51 -32.87
C ILE A 841 28.22 -9.35 -31.71
N TRP A 842 29.25 -10.20 -31.68
CA TRP A 842 30.27 -10.13 -30.65
C TRP A 842 31.57 -10.82 -31.06
N TYR A 843 32.69 -10.09 -31.04
CA TYR A 843 34.03 -10.62 -31.32
C TYR A 843 34.20 -11.13 -32.76
N GLN A 844 33.87 -10.29 -33.75
CA GLN A 844 33.93 -10.55 -35.19
C GLN A 844 33.09 -11.75 -35.69
N ARG A 845 31.99 -12.04 -35.00
CA ARG A 845 31.01 -13.08 -35.38
C ARG A 845 29.59 -12.60 -35.10
N ILE A 846 28.65 -13.08 -35.89
CA ILE A 846 27.21 -12.81 -35.78
C ILE A 846 26.45 -14.10 -35.54
N TRP A 847 25.46 -14.04 -34.66
CA TRP A 847 24.43 -15.06 -34.47
C TRP A 847 23.05 -14.40 -34.55
N SER A 848 22.06 -15.10 -35.07
CA SER A 848 20.69 -14.58 -35.17
C SER A 848 19.66 -15.67 -34.95
N VAL A 849 18.52 -15.31 -34.36
CA VAL A 849 17.45 -16.27 -34.01
C VAL A 849 16.91 -16.96 -35.27
N ALA A 850 16.81 -16.23 -36.39
CA ALA A 850 16.34 -16.74 -37.68
C ALA A 850 17.29 -17.79 -38.33
N ARG A 851 18.54 -17.89 -37.89
CA ARG A 851 19.56 -18.83 -38.42
C ARG A 851 20.39 -19.41 -37.27
N ALA A 852 19.71 -19.81 -36.20
CA ALA A 852 20.33 -20.25 -34.95
C ALA A 852 20.97 -21.65 -35.05
N ASP A 853 20.44 -22.48 -35.95
CA ASP A 853 20.87 -23.82 -36.33
C ASP A 853 22.29 -23.85 -36.94
N GLU A 854 22.66 -22.81 -37.68
CA GLU A 854 24.02 -22.64 -38.22
C GLU A 854 25.05 -22.18 -37.16
N GLY A 855 24.61 -21.79 -35.97
CA GLY A 855 25.47 -21.25 -34.92
C GLY A 855 26.12 -19.90 -35.26
N TRP A 856 27.31 -19.66 -34.71
CA TRP A 856 28.05 -18.41 -34.89
C TRP A 856 28.73 -18.35 -36.27
N ARG A 857 28.39 -17.34 -37.07
CA ARG A 857 29.02 -17.06 -38.37
C ARG A 857 30.09 -15.99 -38.24
N ARG A 858 31.23 -16.19 -38.92
CA ARG A 858 32.30 -15.18 -38.97
C ARG A 858 31.86 -13.96 -39.80
N MET A 859 32.19 -12.77 -39.33
CA MET A 859 32.04 -11.52 -40.09
C MET A 859 33.32 -11.17 -40.85
N GLU A 860 33.19 -10.32 -41.87
CA GLU A 860 34.33 -9.72 -42.55
C GLU A 860 35.20 -8.86 -41.60
N ASP A 861 36.43 -8.57 -41.99
CA ASP A 861 37.27 -7.62 -41.25
C ASP A 861 36.99 -6.19 -41.74
N ARG A 862 36.48 -5.36 -40.84
CA ARG A 862 36.10 -3.97 -41.07
C ARG A 862 37.17 -2.98 -40.62
N GLY A 863 38.37 -3.47 -40.27
CA GLY A 863 39.59 -2.67 -40.13
C GLY A 863 39.82 -2.02 -38.75
N SER A 864 38.96 -2.25 -37.75
CA SER A 864 39.20 -1.82 -36.37
C SER A 864 38.52 -2.71 -35.34
N ALA A 865 39.00 -2.70 -34.10
CA ALA A 865 38.43 -3.47 -33.00
C ALA A 865 36.94 -3.16 -32.78
N THR A 866 36.57 -1.87 -32.80
CA THR A 866 35.19 -1.41 -32.65
C THR A 866 34.34 -1.77 -33.87
N ALA A 867 34.86 -1.61 -35.10
CA ALA A 867 34.13 -2.01 -36.31
C ALA A 867 33.91 -3.52 -36.43
N ASN A 868 34.76 -4.32 -35.78
CA ASN A 868 34.65 -5.78 -35.63
C ASN A 868 33.92 -6.20 -34.33
N HIS A 869 33.42 -5.24 -33.54
CA HIS A 869 32.66 -5.42 -32.29
C HIS A 869 33.41 -6.31 -31.27
N MET A 870 34.70 -6.01 -31.07
CA MET A 870 35.59 -6.69 -30.14
C MET A 870 35.55 -6.08 -28.73
N ASP A 871 34.99 -4.87 -28.62
CA ASP A 871 34.89 -4.02 -27.42
C ASP A 871 33.43 -3.77 -26.96
N HIS A 872 32.44 -4.39 -27.62
CA HIS A 872 31.05 -4.41 -27.19
C HIS A 872 30.30 -5.61 -27.77
N PRO A 873 29.53 -6.36 -26.98
CA PRO A 873 28.36 -7.07 -27.48
C PRO A 873 27.35 -6.08 -28.05
N HIS A 874 27.01 -6.24 -29.32
CA HIS A 874 25.93 -5.52 -29.99
C HIS A 874 24.71 -6.43 -30.06
N ILE A 875 23.55 -5.96 -29.57
CA ILE A 875 22.29 -6.71 -29.59
C ILE A 875 21.21 -5.88 -30.27
N ASN A 876 20.52 -6.47 -31.24
CA ASN A 876 19.34 -5.90 -31.90
C ASN A 876 18.07 -6.65 -31.47
N VAL A 877 16.98 -5.92 -31.21
CA VAL A 877 15.66 -6.50 -30.86
C VAL A 877 14.66 -6.38 -32.00
N LEU A 878 13.64 -7.25 -32.01
CA LEU A 878 12.58 -7.22 -33.00
C LEU A 878 11.68 -5.97 -32.82
N PRO A 879 11.16 -5.36 -33.92
CA PRO A 879 10.34 -4.15 -33.84
C PRO A 879 9.08 -4.24 -32.96
N ASP A 880 8.48 -5.42 -32.87
CA ASP A 880 7.27 -5.71 -32.08
C ASP A 880 7.57 -6.59 -30.84
N ALA A 881 8.83 -6.65 -30.40
CA ALA A 881 9.26 -7.48 -29.28
C ALA A 881 8.53 -7.14 -27.98
N LYS A 882 7.97 -8.16 -27.32
CA LYS A 882 7.59 -8.11 -25.90
C LYS A 882 8.75 -8.65 -25.07
N VAL A 883 9.63 -7.75 -24.62
CA VAL A 883 10.74 -8.13 -23.73
C VAL A 883 10.14 -8.45 -22.37
N THR A 884 10.18 -9.73 -22.01
CA THR A 884 9.61 -10.23 -20.75
C THR A 884 10.72 -10.20 -19.69
N PRO A 885 10.49 -9.62 -18.49
CA PRO A 885 11.43 -9.77 -17.38
C PRO A 885 11.59 -11.26 -17.04
N ILE A 886 12.81 -11.77 -17.15
CA ILE A 886 13.11 -13.19 -16.87
C ILE A 886 13.49 -13.30 -15.40
N GLY A 887 12.76 -14.14 -14.67
CA GLY A 887 13.03 -14.45 -13.27
C GLY A 887 11.81 -14.28 -12.37
N LEU A 888 10.85 -15.21 -12.48
CA LEU A 888 10.01 -15.72 -11.38
C LEU A 888 9.36 -17.05 -11.81
N ASP A 889 10.17 -18.11 -11.90
CA ASP A 889 9.72 -19.50 -11.93
C ASP A 889 10.64 -20.33 -11.01
N GLY A 890 10.07 -21.04 -10.03
CA GLY A 890 10.75 -22.16 -9.35
C GLY A 890 11.18 -22.02 -7.88
N ALA A 891 11.00 -20.88 -7.21
CA ALA A 891 11.22 -20.75 -5.76
C ALA A 891 10.22 -19.78 -5.11
N SER A 892 9.90 -19.99 -3.83
CA SER A 892 9.05 -19.05 -3.09
C SER A 892 9.81 -17.76 -2.79
N CYS A 893 9.25 -16.61 -3.20
CA CYS A 893 9.79 -15.29 -2.89
C CYS A 893 9.70 -14.93 -1.40
N ASP A 894 8.86 -15.64 -0.64
CA ASP A 894 8.51 -15.36 0.75
C ASP A 894 9.15 -16.38 1.73
N GLU A 895 10.01 -17.29 1.24
CA GLU A 895 10.66 -18.30 2.08
C GLU A 895 12.01 -17.80 2.65
N VAL A 896 12.22 -18.12 3.94
CA VAL A 896 13.50 -17.95 4.64
C VAL A 896 13.98 -19.33 5.09
N VAL A 897 15.29 -19.58 5.09
CA VAL A 897 15.90 -20.86 5.52
C VAL A 897 17.15 -20.64 6.38
N TYR A 898 17.60 -21.67 7.07
CA TYR A 898 18.88 -21.63 7.79
C TYR A 898 20.08 -21.63 6.82
N PRO A 899 21.11 -20.80 7.05
CA PRO A 899 22.23 -20.64 6.12
C PRO A 899 23.27 -21.78 6.18
N VAL A 900 23.07 -22.78 7.06
CA VAL A 900 23.93 -23.97 7.21
C VAL A 900 23.07 -25.23 7.38
N PRO A 901 23.60 -26.44 7.08
CA PRO A 901 22.88 -27.70 7.30
C PRO A 901 22.37 -27.87 8.74
N ALA A 902 21.20 -28.51 8.89
CA ALA A 902 20.43 -28.56 10.14
C ALA A 902 21.21 -29.05 11.38
N GLN A 903 22.20 -29.93 11.18
CA GLN A 903 23.07 -30.47 12.23
C GLN A 903 24.02 -29.43 12.88
N TYR A 904 24.17 -28.25 12.28
CA TYR A 904 25.00 -27.15 12.79
C TYR A 904 24.19 -25.99 13.40
N ILE A 905 22.86 -26.08 13.40
CA ILE A 905 21.98 -25.04 13.98
C ILE A 905 22.09 -25.05 15.52
N GLY A 906 22.33 -23.87 16.11
CA GLY A 906 22.33 -23.68 17.57
C GLY A 906 23.53 -24.30 18.30
N THR A 907 24.64 -24.52 17.57
CA THR A 907 25.92 -25.06 18.07
C THR A 907 26.73 -24.06 18.87
N ASP A 908 26.53 -22.76 18.67
CA ASP A 908 27.02 -21.70 19.56
C ASP A 908 25.84 -20.80 20.01
N ARG A 909 25.93 -20.28 21.24
CA ARG A 909 24.90 -19.49 21.93
C ARG A 909 25.48 -18.32 22.72
N LYS A 910 26.67 -17.86 22.36
CA LYS A 910 27.39 -16.71 22.96
C LYS A 910 27.86 -15.73 21.89
N ASN A 911 26.90 -15.26 21.11
CA ASN A 911 27.14 -14.59 19.85
C ASN A 911 26.51 -13.20 19.83
N TRP A 912 25.19 -13.06 19.69
CA TRP A 912 24.59 -11.74 19.52
C TRP A 912 24.78 -10.83 20.75
N HIS A 913 25.33 -9.63 20.54
CA HIS A 913 25.59 -8.59 21.55
C HIS A 913 26.58 -8.96 22.69
N ASP A 914 27.29 -10.09 22.61
CA ASP A 914 28.34 -10.39 23.59
C ASP A 914 29.52 -9.41 23.47
N THR A 915 30.30 -9.25 24.56
CA THR A 915 31.43 -8.29 24.66
C THR A 915 32.75 -9.02 24.90
N GLY A 916 33.81 -8.66 24.17
CA GLY A 916 35.05 -9.44 24.13
C GLY A 916 36.09 -8.86 23.18
N PRO A 917 37.32 -9.42 23.15
CA PRO A 917 38.47 -8.82 22.46
C PRO A 917 38.48 -9.02 20.94
N TYR A 918 37.54 -9.78 20.37
CA TYR A 918 37.52 -10.13 18.94
C TYR A 918 36.65 -9.20 18.08
N TRP A 919 35.99 -8.20 18.66
CA TRP A 919 35.07 -7.29 17.96
C TRP A 919 35.14 -5.87 18.54
N SER A 920 34.83 -4.86 17.71
CA SER A 920 35.12 -3.45 18.05
C SER A 920 34.21 -2.84 19.13
N ASN A 921 32.97 -3.33 19.27
CA ASN A 921 32.01 -2.87 20.29
C ASN A 921 31.33 -4.05 21.00
N TRP A 922 30.49 -4.76 20.25
CA TRP A 922 29.84 -6.02 20.61
C TRP A 922 29.80 -6.91 19.36
N HIS A 923 29.45 -8.18 19.51
CA HIS A 923 29.35 -9.11 18.38
C HIS A 923 28.01 -8.94 17.64
N THR A 924 28.07 -8.85 16.31
CA THR A 924 27.03 -8.29 15.43
C THR A 924 26.29 -9.33 14.60
N GLY A 925 26.59 -10.59 14.81
CA GLY A 925 25.95 -11.71 14.13
C GLY A 925 25.63 -12.86 15.08
N THR A 926 25.24 -13.97 14.47
CA THR A 926 25.19 -15.29 15.10
C THR A 926 26.17 -16.20 14.37
N ASP A 927 26.99 -16.90 15.15
CA ASP A 927 28.02 -17.81 14.64
C ASP A 927 27.49 -19.24 14.59
N PHE A 928 27.59 -19.85 13.42
CA PHE A 928 27.33 -21.27 13.21
C PHE A 928 28.65 -22.04 13.16
N SER A 929 29.00 -22.68 14.28
CA SER A 929 30.16 -23.57 14.37
C SER A 929 29.97 -24.79 13.46
N ALA A 930 30.74 -24.84 12.37
CA ALA A 930 30.68 -25.89 11.35
C ALA A 930 32.08 -26.14 10.76
N PRO A 931 32.42 -27.38 10.33
CA PRO A 931 33.70 -27.66 9.69
C PRO A 931 33.94 -26.81 8.43
N CYS A 932 35.18 -26.34 8.23
CA CYS A 932 35.58 -25.68 6.98
C CYS A 932 35.23 -26.57 5.78
N GLY A 933 34.67 -25.98 4.72
CA GLY A 933 34.12 -26.69 3.55
C GLY A 933 32.64 -27.05 3.65
N THR A 934 31.98 -26.83 4.78
CA THR A 934 30.52 -26.99 4.92
C THR A 934 29.79 -25.99 4.01
N THR A 935 28.79 -26.44 3.24
CA THR A 935 28.02 -25.57 2.33
C THR A 935 27.26 -24.48 3.09
N VAL A 936 27.31 -23.25 2.57
CA VAL A 936 26.53 -22.10 3.01
C VAL A 936 25.41 -21.85 2.00
N TYR A 937 24.19 -21.63 2.50
CA TYR A 937 23.00 -21.37 1.68
C TYR A 937 22.50 -19.93 1.87
N ALA A 938 21.89 -19.35 0.84
CA ALA A 938 21.16 -18.09 0.96
C ALA A 938 19.96 -18.26 1.88
N ALA A 939 19.89 -17.46 2.95
CA ALA A 939 18.83 -17.52 3.95
C ALA A 939 17.49 -16.98 3.43
N HIS A 940 17.44 -16.22 2.34
CA HIS A 940 16.20 -15.78 1.68
C HIS A 940 16.46 -15.53 0.19
N ALA A 941 15.41 -15.42 -0.62
CA ALA A 941 15.54 -15.00 -2.01
C ALA A 941 15.99 -13.54 -2.10
N GLY A 942 16.85 -13.19 -3.06
CA GLY A 942 17.34 -11.82 -3.22
C GLY A 942 18.51 -11.69 -4.19
N THR A 943 19.06 -10.47 -4.28
CA THR A 943 20.21 -10.15 -5.13
C THR A 943 21.50 -10.20 -4.30
N ILE A 944 22.55 -10.80 -4.85
CA ILE A 944 23.88 -10.87 -4.24
C ILE A 944 24.58 -9.50 -4.34
N GLU A 945 24.97 -8.95 -3.20
CA GLU A 945 26.05 -7.98 -3.11
C GLU A 945 27.32 -8.66 -2.59
N ILE A 946 28.48 -8.15 -3.00
CA ILE A 946 29.79 -8.63 -2.50
C ILE A 946 30.59 -7.40 -2.08
N ASP A 947 30.99 -7.34 -0.82
CA ASP A 947 31.79 -6.25 -0.24
C ASP A 947 33.19 -6.78 0.12
N THR A 948 34.21 -6.20 -0.51
CA THR A 948 35.63 -6.58 -0.31
C THR A 948 36.38 -5.57 0.57
N SER A 949 35.69 -4.57 1.14
CA SER A 949 36.29 -3.59 2.05
C SER A 949 36.30 -4.07 3.51
N GLN A 950 35.45 -5.04 3.83
CA GLN A 950 35.23 -5.57 5.18
C GLN A 950 36.25 -6.66 5.54
N GLY A 951 37.52 -6.29 5.72
CA GLY A 951 38.61 -7.25 5.97
C GLY A 951 38.45 -8.14 7.21
N TRP A 952 37.54 -7.82 8.13
CA TRP A 952 37.17 -8.69 9.25
C TRP A 952 36.40 -9.94 8.78
N ALA A 953 35.60 -9.84 7.71
CA ALA A 953 34.76 -10.92 7.19
C ALA A 953 35.52 -11.93 6.31
N GLY A 954 36.82 -11.70 6.08
CA GLY A 954 37.63 -12.47 5.13
C GLY A 954 37.83 -11.72 3.79
N PRO A 955 38.16 -12.42 2.70
CA PRO A 955 38.42 -11.77 1.41
C PRO A 955 37.17 -11.16 0.77
N GLN A 956 35.98 -11.64 1.14
CA GLN A 956 34.68 -11.21 0.62
C GLN A 956 33.62 -11.37 1.71
N LEU A 957 32.87 -10.31 1.97
CA LEU A 957 31.58 -10.36 2.66
C LEU A 957 30.49 -10.52 1.61
N VAL A 958 29.78 -11.65 1.63
CA VAL A 958 28.60 -11.85 0.77
C VAL A 958 27.39 -11.26 1.48
N LYS A 959 26.50 -10.60 0.73
CA LYS A 959 25.21 -10.13 1.23
C LYS A 959 24.12 -10.58 0.27
N VAL A 960 22.95 -10.99 0.78
CA VAL A 960 21.74 -11.20 -0.02
C VAL A 960 20.75 -10.12 0.37
N THR A 961 20.30 -9.30 -0.59
CA THR A 961 19.36 -8.19 -0.33
C THR A 961 18.07 -8.34 -1.12
N THR A 962 16.92 -7.98 -0.53
CA THR A 962 15.65 -7.87 -1.27
C THR A 962 15.51 -6.53 -2.01
N GLY A 963 16.46 -5.60 -1.84
CA GLY A 963 16.48 -4.30 -2.53
C GLY A 963 17.05 -3.14 -1.69
N PRO A 964 17.13 -1.93 -2.28
CA PRO A 964 17.68 -0.77 -1.60
C PRO A 964 16.89 -0.38 -0.34
N GLY A 965 17.51 -0.55 0.83
CA GLY A 965 16.91 -0.18 2.12
C GLY A 965 15.92 -1.19 2.70
N SER A 966 15.93 -2.44 2.23
CA SER A 966 15.11 -3.54 2.74
C SER A 966 15.96 -4.64 3.41
N LEU A 967 15.34 -5.79 3.69
CA LEU A 967 15.97 -6.95 4.31
C LEU A 967 17.27 -7.32 3.57
N THR A 968 18.36 -7.41 4.32
CA THR A 968 19.67 -7.80 3.82
C THR A 968 20.34 -8.73 4.83
N THR A 969 20.77 -9.91 4.40
CA THR A 969 21.51 -10.88 5.22
C THR A 969 22.98 -10.92 4.83
N TRP A 970 23.89 -11.04 5.79
CA TRP A 970 25.34 -10.95 5.60
C TRP A 970 26.01 -12.28 5.98
N TYR A 971 27.02 -12.70 5.21
CA TYR A 971 27.67 -14.01 5.33
C TYR A 971 29.20 -13.82 5.30
N ALA A 972 29.86 -14.12 6.42
CA ALA A 972 31.27 -13.84 6.67
C ALA A 972 32.09 -15.10 7.02
N HIS A 973 33.42 -14.96 6.96
CA HIS A 973 34.44 -16.00 7.19
C HIS A 973 34.46 -17.15 6.17
N MET A 974 33.79 -16.99 5.03
CA MET A 974 33.70 -18.00 3.96
C MET A 974 35.05 -18.24 3.27
N GLN A 975 35.41 -19.52 3.04
CA GLN A 975 36.64 -19.89 2.31
C GLN A 975 36.48 -19.85 0.78
N SER A 976 35.23 -19.92 0.30
CA SER A 976 34.90 -19.87 -1.12
C SER A 976 33.47 -19.35 -1.30
N VAL A 977 33.26 -18.52 -2.31
CA VAL A 977 31.95 -18.01 -2.73
C VAL A 977 31.63 -18.61 -4.10
N SER A 978 30.42 -19.15 -4.28
CA SER A 978 29.96 -19.80 -5.52
C SER A 978 29.04 -18.94 -6.39
N VAL A 979 28.81 -17.69 -5.99
CA VAL A 979 27.87 -16.75 -6.62
C VAL A 979 28.55 -15.41 -6.95
N SER A 980 27.97 -14.64 -7.86
CA SER A 980 28.52 -13.36 -8.34
C SER A 980 27.68 -12.15 -7.89
N ARG A 981 28.31 -10.98 -7.72
CA ARG A 981 27.58 -9.72 -7.45
C ARG A 981 26.55 -9.46 -8.56
N GLY A 982 25.33 -9.12 -8.19
CA GLY A 982 24.20 -8.90 -9.11
C GLY A 982 23.41 -10.16 -9.46
N GLN A 983 23.90 -11.35 -9.11
CA GLN A 983 23.14 -12.60 -9.27
C GLN A 983 21.91 -12.58 -8.35
N THR A 984 20.74 -12.92 -8.90
CA THR A 984 19.57 -13.27 -8.07
C THR A 984 19.70 -14.72 -7.63
N VAL A 985 19.46 -14.98 -6.34
CA VAL A 985 19.48 -16.31 -5.73
C VAL A 985 18.14 -16.61 -5.06
N ALA A 986 17.77 -17.89 -5.01
CA ALA A 986 16.63 -18.39 -4.24
C ALA A 986 16.99 -18.64 -2.77
N ALA A 987 15.98 -18.67 -1.89
CA ALA A 987 16.15 -19.19 -0.54
C ALA A 987 16.60 -20.66 -0.61
N GLY A 988 17.65 -21.03 0.13
CA GLY A 988 18.25 -22.37 0.09
C GLY A 988 19.23 -22.62 -1.05
N GLU A 989 19.52 -21.63 -1.90
CA GLU A 989 20.52 -21.77 -2.96
C GLU A 989 21.95 -21.78 -2.38
N PRO A 990 22.87 -22.68 -2.82
CA PRO A 990 24.25 -22.69 -2.34
C PRO A 990 25.07 -21.46 -2.77
N ILE A 991 25.48 -20.63 -1.81
CA ILE A 991 26.25 -19.40 -2.05
C ILE A 991 27.74 -19.51 -1.72
N GLY A 992 28.18 -20.59 -1.06
CA GLY A 992 29.60 -20.89 -0.90
C GLY A 992 29.89 -21.92 0.18
N GLN A 993 31.03 -21.77 0.87
CA GLN A 993 31.48 -22.68 1.92
C GLN A 993 32.04 -21.96 3.15
N VAL A 994 31.73 -22.52 4.33
CA VAL A 994 32.29 -22.15 5.64
C VAL A 994 33.81 -22.21 5.59
N GLY A 995 34.46 -21.19 6.13
CA GLY A 995 35.90 -21.10 6.24
C GLY A 995 36.35 -20.63 7.62
N LYS A 996 37.56 -20.07 7.67
CA LYS A 996 38.18 -19.47 8.85
C LYS A 996 38.86 -18.13 8.49
N GLU A 997 38.44 -17.53 7.38
CA GLU A 997 39.11 -16.38 6.78
C GLU A 997 38.72 -15.08 7.48
N GLY A 998 39.63 -14.10 7.53
CA GLY A 998 39.40 -12.84 8.26
C GLY A 998 39.63 -13.00 9.77
N ASN A 999 38.80 -12.35 10.58
CA ASN A 999 38.97 -12.23 12.02
C ASN A 999 38.23 -13.34 12.80
N GLY A 1000 38.61 -14.60 12.58
CA GLY A 1000 37.99 -15.78 13.21
C GLY A 1000 38.98 -16.66 13.99
N SER A 1001 38.51 -17.28 15.08
CA SER A 1001 39.34 -18.18 15.92
C SER A 1001 39.29 -19.66 15.49
N GLY A 1002 38.35 -20.03 14.60
CA GLY A 1002 38.13 -21.38 14.10
C GLY A 1002 37.16 -21.39 12.91
N CYS A 1003 36.85 -22.57 12.37
CA CYS A 1003 35.89 -22.69 11.25
C CYS A 1003 34.46 -22.42 11.71
N HIS A 1004 33.79 -21.41 11.14
CA HIS A 1004 32.39 -21.07 11.40
C HIS A 1004 31.84 -20.15 10.30
N LEU A 1005 30.51 -20.07 10.18
CA LEU A 1005 29.84 -19.00 9.43
C LEU A 1005 29.38 -17.93 10.43
N HIS A 1006 29.83 -16.70 10.25
CA HIS A 1006 29.23 -15.54 10.92
C HIS A 1006 28.12 -14.98 10.03
N PHE A 1007 26.92 -14.86 10.59
CA PHE A 1007 25.70 -14.48 9.87
C PHE A 1007 25.02 -13.29 10.55
N GLU A 1008 24.80 -12.19 9.83
CA GLU A 1008 24.05 -11.02 10.32
C GLU A 1008 22.73 -10.81 9.55
N VAL A 1009 21.76 -10.14 10.19
CA VAL A 1009 20.47 -9.75 9.59
C VAL A 1009 20.25 -8.26 9.81
N HIS A 1010 20.00 -7.53 8.73
CA HIS A 1010 19.70 -6.11 8.74
C HIS A 1010 18.36 -5.87 8.07
N LEU A 1011 17.42 -5.25 8.77
CA LEU A 1011 16.08 -5.06 8.21
C LEU A 1011 16.00 -3.92 7.18
N LYS A 1012 16.99 -3.03 7.09
CA LYS A 1012 16.97 -1.84 6.23
C LYS A 1012 18.33 -1.52 5.56
N ASN A 1013 19.01 -2.57 5.08
CA ASN A 1013 20.35 -2.53 4.48
C ASN A 1013 21.39 -1.84 5.39
N GLY A 1014 21.49 -2.34 6.62
CA GLY A 1014 22.15 -1.72 7.76
C GLY A 1014 23.68 -1.62 7.69
N SER A 1015 24.25 -1.06 8.76
CA SER A 1015 25.69 -1.01 9.00
C SER A 1015 26.08 -1.95 10.14
N ILE A 1016 27.36 -2.32 10.26
CA ILE A 1016 27.82 -3.32 11.24
C ILE A 1016 27.42 -3.01 12.69
N TYR A 1017 27.27 -1.73 13.09
CA TYR A 1017 26.74 -1.31 14.39
C TYR A 1017 25.44 -0.49 14.26
N GLY A 1018 24.63 -0.80 13.24
CA GLY A 1018 23.41 -0.10 12.89
C GLY A 1018 22.24 -0.40 13.85
N PRO A 1019 21.29 0.56 14.01
CA PRO A 1019 20.11 0.37 14.85
C PRO A 1019 19.03 -0.53 14.22
N ASP A 1020 19.24 -1.00 12.99
CA ASP A 1020 18.35 -1.90 12.24
C ASP A 1020 18.88 -3.34 12.14
N ASN A 1021 20.00 -3.63 12.80
CA ASN A 1021 20.52 -4.97 12.98
C ASN A 1021 19.67 -5.69 14.04
N VAL A 1022 19.28 -6.93 13.78
CA VAL A 1022 18.48 -7.75 14.70
C VAL A 1022 19.20 -9.05 15.03
N ASP A 1023 18.91 -9.63 16.19
CA ASP A 1023 19.46 -10.94 16.58
C ASP A 1023 19.16 -11.98 15.49
N PRO A 1024 20.17 -12.48 14.75
CA PRO A 1024 19.94 -13.38 13.64
C PRO A 1024 19.46 -14.76 14.11
N SER A 1025 19.74 -15.16 15.35
CA SER A 1025 19.19 -16.39 15.93
C SER A 1025 17.69 -16.27 16.18
N THR A 1026 17.23 -15.15 16.74
CA THR A 1026 15.80 -14.85 16.90
C THR A 1026 15.11 -14.68 15.55
N TRP A 1027 15.69 -13.89 14.63
CA TRP A 1027 15.13 -13.70 13.29
C TRP A 1027 15.01 -15.00 12.50
N LEU A 1028 16.03 -15.86 12.50
CA LEU A 1028 15.93 -17.19 11.86
C LEU A 1028 14.92 -18.10 12.58
N ALA A 1029 14.79 -18.02 13.91
CA ALA A 1029 13.78 -18.82 14.62
C ALA A 1029 12.33 -18.36 14.34
N GLU A 1030 12.14 -17.09 14.01
CA GLU A 1030 10.85 -16.48 13.67
C GLU A 1030 10.47 -16.66 12.19
N ASN A 1031 11.46 -16.58 11.28
CA ASN A 1031 11.22 -16.50 9.84
C ASN A 1031 11.60 -17.78 9.09
N ALA A 1032 12.62 -18.54 9.52
CA ALA A 1032 13.13 -19.66 8.72
C ALA A 1032 12.21 -20.89 8.78
N SER A 1033 11.94 -21.46 7.60
CA SER A 1033 11.35 -22.79 7.41
C SER A 1033 12.06 -23.80 8.31
N LYS A 1034 11.30 -24.44 9.21
CA LYS A 1034 11.85 -25.43 10.14
C LYS A 1034 12.48 -26.57 9.34
N PRO A 1035 13.73 -26.98 9.64
CA PRO A 1035 14.36 -28.09 8.93
C PRO A 1035 13.52 -29.35 9.06
N THR A 1036 13.15 -29.93 7.93
CA THR A 1036 12.66 -31.31 7.89
C THR A 1036 13.79 -32.22 8.36
N ARG A 1037 13.56 -32.95 9.46
CA ARG A 1037 14.52 -33.93 9.97
C ARG A 1037 14.63 -35.09 8.97
N SER A 1038 15.62 -35.03 8.10
CA SER A 1038 16.19 -36.21 7.46
C SER A 1038 16.90 -37.09 8.52
N VAL A 1039 16.91 -38.40 8.25
CA VAL A 1039 17.34 -39.48 9.16
C VAL A 1039 18.86 -39.65 9.16
#